data_AF-A0A1V6SRD5-F1
#
_entry.id   AF-A0A1V6SRD5-F1
#
_cell.length_a   1.000
_cell.length_b   1.000
_cell.length_c   1.000
_cell.angle_alpha   90.00
_cell.angle_beta   90.00
_cell.angle_gamma   90.00
#
_symmetry.space_group_name_H-M   'P 1'
#
loop_
_entity.id
_entity.type
_entity.pdbx_description
1 polymer ?
#
loop_
_entity_poly.entity_id
_entity_poly.type
_entity_poly.pdbx_seq_one_letter_code
_entity_poly.pdbx_strand_id
1 'polypeptide(L)'
;MSLSSDDIEAILLAVDKATEELGFCRNRVWAIAKSLRGGPREFPKLLPSLEGLPHEAKKEDHQLCTFDFCEQSRVNFTLVTQRHEPPCDGNRCPSTNFPSDIMESAIREEQQTTAWDLWGIRTLRHNERYMAISHVWSDGTGAGSQARGHVNSCLIGFFRDFARTFNCGGIWWDTICIPTKKELRERALKRMQLNYKAAAVTLVHDCFLRECEWRDADLACFYIVMSPWFSRGWTALELKMSQNVQIIFNGPEGPITKDLDKDILQAKSNSCTTTKHEVAKDILRRLRGEEVDRLDHLLAVLGPRHTSWPRDMAIISGLMIGIQLPENYAHQKIYQEILQQLGKISHAHLFHNSATMTNGYNWCPTNIYDLPVTLSANTLQIEANGYLFGEWNIMSLDHIKDESVALGHAHPLIEGKVRLAQKEKDQHMLLIEPECTLGVARINRGLLVKPSLRRDKNYLDCYCDYIGPVYFHPPLIRSEIPNFDPTLLFKVHVGNDETTHNGNHQSTGRRQSARSMVEDMKNGSLHPQYRKRESELKTLDVTAWDELKLAAEFKKAAADGDYENTEALLEKVRDPNHTDESGWSALHHAVWSGQTKVAKLLVKRLNLQQQTARGEEPLHLASERGNKELVLILLKGSTPNLRREDGLNALHLAAMGGFAGIVDEMLSENWEINATDSKGQTALHMASDRGIEDVVHAFTKYNADHGLKDNKARTALSLAVFGGHESTAKLLRNAGANPNVHEDGGTLLEQAVTLNDNTAIKILGGLGADLETRDKFNHSAIESAAWYGQVDVIETLAKLKANLVETRDQHNQTPLHLAAYNGHINAIETLVKIKTDLIGARDQHNQTPLHIATDNDKVNAIEKLVKLKADLEAQDQHNRTPIHIAANNGQVKAIETLAKFGANLEAKDRLGRTPLHIASDAVDRGRVNAIEALAKFGANLEAKDSLGRTPLHIAANNGQVNVIETLVKLKADLEARSQYNETLLHIAAKNGHINAIETLLKLKADLIETRDQYNRTPIHVAANQGQANALETLARFGANLEVKDSLGRTPLHITVFIGQGNAIKTLAKLGANLEVQDDLGRTPLRLAEDGGHNLAKKILGDLIKARLTRDSDVEIVNES
;
A
#
# COMPACT_ATOMS: atom_id res chain seq x y z
N MET A 1 15.81 6.31 25.40
CA MET A 1 17.03 6.10 26.22
C MET A 1 17.97 7.27 26.00
N SER A 2 18.56 7.86 27.04
CA SER A 2 19.59 8.90 26.88
C SER A 2 20.91 8.24 26.47
N LEU A 3 21.22 8.25 25.18
CA LEU A 3 22.52 7.83 24.63
C LEU A 3 23.56 8.93 24.89
N SER A 4 24.80 8.57 25.25
CA SER A 4 25.92 9.53 25.22
C SER A 4 26.27 9.87 23.76
N SER A 5 26.99 10.97 23.54
CA SER A 5 27.48 11.31 22.19
C SER A 5 28.34 10.16 21.62
N ASP A 6 29.21 9.58 22.46
CA ASP A 6 30.10 8.48 22.08
C ASP A 6 29.34 7.21 21.70
N ASP A 7 28.24 6.89 22.41
CA ASP A 7 27.39 5.75 22.08
C ASP A 7 26.72 5.94 20.70
N ILE A 8 26.27 7.17 20.39
CA ILE A 8 25.64 7.51 19.11
C ILE A 8 26.65 7.36 17.98
N GLU A 9 27.85 7.89 18.15
CA GLU A 9 28.92 7.81 17.15
C GLU A 9 29.31 6.35 16.87
N ALA A 10 29.48 5.53 17.92
CA ALA A 10 29.80 4.11 17.76
C ALA A 10 28.70 3.31 17.02
N ILE A 11 27.43 3.63 17.29
CA ILE A 11 26.29 3.00 16.59
C ILE A 11 26.26 3.41 15.12
N LEU A 12 26.38 4.71 14.84
CA LEU A 12 26.36 5.23 13.46
C LEU A 12 27.51 4.64 12.64
N LEU A 13 28.72 4.61 13.19
CA LEU A 13 29.88 4.00 12.53
C LEU A 13 29.65 2.50 12.22
N ALA A 14 29.03 1.77 13.14
CA ALA A 14 28.68 0.36 12.92
C ALA A 14 27.61 0.19 11.83
N VAL A 15 26.60 1.05 11.79
CA VAL A 15 25.57 1.04 10.75
C VAL A 15 26.18 1.38 9.38
N ASP A 16 27.01 2.42 9.29
CA ASP A 16 27.67 2.82 8.06
C ASP A 16 28.57 1.69 7.56
N LYS A 17 29.34 1.06 8.44
CA LYS A 17 30.12 -0.15 8.11
C LYS A 17 29.25 -1.27 7.54
N ALA A 18 28.12 -1.58 8.16
CA ALA A 18 27.23 -2.64 7.68
C ALA A 18 26.55 -2.31 6.33
N THR A 19 26.26 -1.03 6.08
CA THR A 19 25.51 -0.60 4.89
C THR A 19 26.42 -0.23 3.71
N GLU A 20 27.54 0.45 3.96
CA GLU A 20 28.46 0.94 2.94
C GLU A 20 29.53 -0.09 2.56
N GLU A 21 30.12 -0.77 3.56
CA GLU A 21 31.19 -1.75 3.31
C GLU A 21 30.65 -3.15 3.02
N LEU A 22 29.62 -3.60 3.76
CA LEU A 22 29.02 -4.93 3.58
C LEU A 22 27.79 -4.94 2.66
N GLY A 23 27.29 -3.77 2.26
CA GLY A 23 26.22 -3.65 1.26
C GLY A 23 24.81 -4.06 1.73
N PHE A 24 24.56 -4.15 3.04
CA PHE A 24 23.25 -4.51 3.57
C PHE A 24 22.27 -3.33 3.53
N CYS A 25 20.97 -3.64 3.37
CA CYS A 25 19.91 -2.66 3.49
C CYS A 25 19.93 -1.90 4.85
N ARG A 26 19.87 -0.56 4.78
CA ARG A 26 19.83 0.32 5.95
C ARG A 26 18.68 0.02 6.91
N ASN A 27 17.48 -0.23 6.39
CA ASN A 27 16.31 -0.60 7.20
C ASN A 27 16.50 -1.96 7.89
N ARG A 28 17.10 -2.94 7.20
CA ARG A 28 17.39 -4.27 7.78
C ARG A 28 18.35 -4.15 8.96
N VAL A 29 19.47 -3.47 8.74
CA VAL A 29 20.49 -3.20 9.75
C VAL A 29 19.85 -2.55 10.98
N TRP A 30 19.04 -1.53 10.78
CA TRP A 30 18.37 -0.82 11.86
C TRP A 30 17.30 -1.64 12.58
N ALA A 31 16.51 -2.42 11.85
CA ALA A 31 15.49 -3.29 12.42
C ALA A 31 16.11 -4.36 13.34
N ILE A 32 17.26 -4.92 12.95
CA ILE A 32 18.04 -5.84 13.80
C ILE A 32 18.55 -5.09 15.03
N ALA A 33 19.20 -3.94 14.84
CA ALA A 33 19.74 -3.14 15.95
C ALA A 33 18.66 -2.77 17.00
N LYS A 34 17.45 -2.40 16.56
CA LYS A 34 16.32 -2.06 17.45
C LYS A 34 15.80 -3.26 18.25
N SER A 35 15.97 -4.48 17.75
CA SER A 35 15.48 -5.72 18.38
C SER A 35 16.42 -6.35 19.42
N LEU A 36 17.64 -5.82 19.55
CA LEU A 36 18.64 -6.30 20.52
C LEU A 36 18.19 -5.98 21.96
N ARG A 37 18.54 -6.82 22.94
CA ARG A 37 18.12 -6.63 24.35
C ARG A 37 18.63 -5.30 24.93
N GLY A 38 19.88 -4.93 24.66
CA GLY A 38 20.44 -3.62 25.02
C GLY A 38 20.12 -2.50 24.02
N GLY A 39 19.22 -2.76 23.06
CA GLY A 39 18.89 -1.85 21.96
C GLY A 39 20.07 -1.63 21.01
N PRO A 40 20.03 -0.52 20.23
CA PRO A 40 21.03 -0.25 19.19
C PRO A 40 22.49 -0.21 19.68
N ARG A 41 22.75 0.04 20.98
CA ARG A 41 24.10 0.06 21.58
C ARG A 41 24.85 -1.27 21.45
N GLU A 42 24.13 -2.38 21.29
CA GLU A 42 24.73 -3.69 21.13
C GLU A 42 25.06 -4.03 19.68
N PHE A 43 24.56 -3.25 18.72
CA PHE A 43 24.78 -3.51 17.30
C PHE A 43 26.26 -3.53 16.89
N PRO A 44 27.14 -2.61 17.38
CA PRO A 44 28.58 -2.71 17.10
C PRO A 44 29.19 -4.03 17.55
N LYS A 45 28.64 -4.63 18.62
CA LYS A 45 29.09 -5.93 19.12
C LYS A 45 28.66 -7.07 18.20
N LEU A 46 27.73 -6.90 17.25
CA LEU A 46 27.30 -7.97 16.34
C LEU A 46 28.21 -8.11 15.10
N LEU A 47 28.92 -7.04 14.71
CA LEU A 47 29.64 -7.00 13.43
C LEU A 47 30.96 -7.79 13.46
N PRO A 48 31.20 -8.72 12.51
CA PRO A 48 32.46 -9.45 12.38
C PRO A 48 33.66 -8.55 12.02
N SER A 49 34.89 -9.07 12.13
CA SER A 49 36.07 -8.42 11.54
C SER A 49 35.97 -8.48 10.02
N LEU A 50 36.49 -7.48 9.30
CA LEU A 50 36.40 -7.41 7.83
C LEU A 50 37.31 -8.43 7.13
N GLU A 51 38.36 -8.91 7.81
CA GLU A 51 39.33 -9.83 7.24
C GLU A 51 38.68 -11.18 6.89
N GLY A 52 38.58 -11.46 5.58
CA GLY A 52 38.10 -12.73 5.05
C GLY A 52 36.59 -12.82 4.81
N LEU A 53 35.80 -11.78 5.03
CA LEU A 53 34.41 -11.75 4.56
C LEU A 53 34.40 -11.72 3.01
N PRO A 54 33.48 -12.42 2.34
CA PRO A 54 33.37 -12.33 0.90
C PRO A 54 33.06 -10.87 0.53
N HIS A 55 34.08 -10.18 -0.01
CA HIS A 55 34.03 -8.79 -0.49
C HIS A 55 33.03 -8.59 -1.65
N GLU A 56 32.40 -9.68 -2.09
CA GLU A 56 31.48 -9.79 -3.22
C GLU A 56 30.08 -10.28 -2.80
N ALA A 57 29.70 -10.19 -1.51
CA ALA A 57 28.29 -10.26 -1.16
C ALA A 57 27.59 -9.15 -1.96
N LYS A 58 26.80 -9.54 -2.98
CA LYS A 58 26.15 -8.62 -3.93
C LYS A 58 25.56 -7.45 -3.15
N LYS A 59 26.03 -6.24 -3.46
CA LYS A 59 25.39 -5.02 -2.95
C LYS A 59 23.90 -5.17 -3.21
N GLU A 60 23.12 -5.16 -2.13
CA GLU A 60 21.67 -5.17 -2.28
C GLU A 60 21.30 -3.86 -2.99
N ASP A 61 20.55 -3.91 -4.09
CA ASP A 61 20.03 -2.73 -4.81
C ASP A 61 18.98 -2.01 -3.94
N HIS A 62 19.43 -1.39 -2.86
CA HIS A 62 18.65 -0.81 -1.76
C HIS A 62 19.09 0.64 -1.48
N GLN A 63 19.59 1.33 -2.52
CA GLN A 63 20.19 2.67 -2.40
C GLN A 63 19.21 3.75 -1.90
N LEU A 64 17.90 3.52 -2.04
CA LEU A 64 16.84 4.44 -1.63
C LEU A 64 16.17 4.03 -0.29
N CYS A 65 16.64 2.96 0.35
CA CYS A 65 16.12 2.52 1.64
C CYS A 65 16.56 3.48 2.76
N THR A 66 15.64 3.80 3.67
CA THR A 66 15.91 4.64 4.85
C THR A 66 15.93 3.78 6.12
N PHE A 67 16.11 4.39 7.29
CA PHE A 67 16.01 3.70 8.57
C PHE A 67 14.61 3.12 8.85
N ASP A 68 13.56 3.72 8.27
CA ASP A 68 12.16 3.35 8.53
C ASP A 68 11.48 2.68 7.33
N PHE A 69 12.15 2.62 6.18
CA PHE A 69 11.55 2.09 4.95
C PHE A 69 12.54 1.28 4.10
N CYS A 70 12.10 0.11 3.66
CA CYS A 70 12.80 -0.73 2.68
C CYS A 70 11.99 -0.81 1.38
N GLU A 71 12.58 -0.51 0.22
CA GLU A 71 11.90 -0.53 -1.07
C GLU A 71 11.33 -1.91 -1.43
N GLN A 72 12.08 -2.96 -1.09
CA GLN A 72 11.66 -4.35 -1.33
C GLN A 72 10.37 -4.73 -0.57
N SER A 73 9.92 -3.96 0.42
CA SER A 73 8.61 -4.18 1.07
C SER A 73 7.42 -3.99 0.12
N ARG A 74 7.60 -3.23 -0.98
CA ARG A 74 6.55 -2.95 -1.98
C ARG A 74 6.63 -3.83 -3.23
N VAL A 75 7.68 -4.63 -3.36
CA VAL A 75 7.91 -5.47 -4.54
C VAL A 75 7.05 -6.73 -4.45
N ASN A 76 6.31 -7.03 -5.52
CA ASN A 76 5.53 -8.24 -5.61
C ASN A 76 6.39 -9.40 -6.15
N PHE A 77 6.92 -10.22 -5.25
CA PHE A 77 7.81 -11.32 -5.60
C PHE A 77 7.11 -12.55 -6.21
N THR A 78 5.77 -12.55 -6.35
CA THR A 78 5.05 -13.62 -7.06
C THR A 78 5.49 -13.76 -8.53
N LEU A 79 6.00 -12.69 -9.12
CA LEU A 79 6.30 -12.58 -10.55
C LEU A 79 7.78 -12.78 -10.89
N VAL A 80 8.64 -13.08 -9.90
CA VAL A 80 10.06 -13.35 -10.13
C VAL A 80 10.21 -14.63 -10.95
N THR A 81 11.03 -14.62 -11.99
CA THR A 81 11.25 -15.80 -12.84
C THR A 81 11.76 -16.97 -11.99
N GLN A 82 11.23 -18.17 -12.23
CA GLN A 82 11.65 -19.33 -11.46
C GLN A 82 13.14 -19.63 -11.66
N ARG A 83 13.80 -19.96 -10.56
CA ARG A 83 15.21 -20.31 -10.52
C ARG A 83 15.45 -21.63 -11.26
N HIS A 84 16.59 -21.71 -11.93
CA HIS A 84 17.11 -22.95 -12.47
C HIS A 84 18.33 -23.40 -11.65
N GLU A 85 18.40 -24.69 -11.37
CA GLU A 85 19.51 -25.29 -10.63
C GLU A 85 20.44 -26.03 -11.61
N PRO A 86 21.78 -25.88 -11.47
CA PRO A 86 22.74 -26.59 -12.30
C PRO A 86 22.49 -28.11 -12.30
N PRO A 87 22.71 -28.82 -13.43
CA PRO A 87 23.33 -28.36 -14.68
C PRO A 87 22.35 -27.72 -15.69
N CYS A 88 21.15 -27.32 -15.27
CA CYS A 88 20.15 -26.73 -16.17
C CYS A 88 20.56 -25.32 -16.64
N ASP A 89 20.51 -25.07 -17.95
CA ASP A 89 20.85 -23.79 -18.60
C ASP A 89 19.66 -22.82 -18.76
N GLY A 90 18.50 -23.18 -18.20
CA GLY A 90 17.27 -22.38 -18.23
C GLY A 90 16.47 -22.45 -19.54
N ASN A 91 17.11 -22.60 -20.69
CA ASN A 91 16.45 -22.50 -22.00
C ASN A 91 15.56 -23.70 -22.36
N ARG A 92 15.81 -24.89 -21.78
CA ARG A 92 15.09 -26.14 -22.06
C ARG A 92 14.71 -26.93 -20.80
N CYS A 93 14.33 -26.23 -19.73
CA CYS A 93 13.89 -26.91 -18.51
C CYS A 93 12.42 -27.37 -18.65
N PRO A 94 12.11 -28.68 -18.52
CA PRO A 94 10.72 -29.11 -18.46
C PRO A 94 10.06 -28.63 -17.17
N SER A 95 8.76 -28.40 -17.18
CA SER A 95 7.99 -28.05 -15.99
C SER A 95 7.29 -29.28 -15.40
N THR A 96 7.33 -29.41 -14.07
CA THR A 96 6.57 -30.42 -13.32
C THR A 96 5.27 -29.77 -12.85
N ASN A 97 4.14 -30.42 -13.14
CA ASN A 97 2.80 -29.94 -12.76
C ASN A 97 2.30 -30.62 -11.48
N PHE A 98 1.81 -29.82 -10.54
CA PHE A 98 1.15 -30.23 -9.31
C PHE A 98 -0.34 -29.82 -9.37
N PRO A 99 -1.26 -30.76 -9.66
CA PRO A 99 -2.67 -30.43 -9.90
C PRO A 99 -3.36 -29.79 -8.68
N SER A 100 -3.97 -28.62 -8.89
CA SER A 100 -4.68 -27.89 -7.82
C SER A 100 -5.84 -28.69 -7.23
N ASP A 101 -6.57 -29.44 -8.06
CA ASP A 101 -7.81 -30.10 -7.65
C ASP A 101 -7.59 -31.16 -6.56
N ILE A 102 -6.46 -31.87 -6.62
CA ILE A 102 -6.05 -32.87 -5.62
C ILE A 102 -5.78 -32.18 -4.27
N MET A 103 -5.04 -31.07 -4.31
CA MET A 103 -4.72 -30.29 -3.10
C MET A 103 -5.97 -29.64 -2.49
N GLU A 104 -6.85 -29.09 -3.32
CA GLU A 104 -8.11 -28.48 -2.87
C GLU A 104 -9.02 -29.51 -2.20
N SER A 105 -9.03 -30.76 -2.70
CA SER A 105 -9.77 -31.87 -2.09
C SER A 105 -9.17 -32.25 -0.73
N ALA A 106 -7.84 -32.35 -0.63
CA ALA A 106 -7.15 -32.63 0.64
C ALA A 106 -7.46 -31.60 1.74
N ILE A 107 -7.61 -30.32 1.39
CA ILE A 107 -7.97 -29.24 2.34
C ILE A 107 -9.42 -29.34 2.82
N ARG A 108 -10.32 -29.93 2.01
CA ARG A 108 -11.73 -30.14 2.36
C ARG A 108 -11.94 -31.37 3.22
N GLU A 109 -11.22 -32.45 2.94
CA GLU A 109 -11.41 -33.75 3.60
C GLU A 109 -10.76 -33.85 5.00
N GLU A 110 -9.85 -32.92 5.34
CA GLU A 110 -9.14 -32.78 6.62
C GLU A 110 -8.30 -33.99 7.09
N GLN A 111 -8.43 -35.17 6.48
CA GLN A 111 -7.70 -36.39 6.83
C GLN A 111 -6.38 -36.57 6.05
N GLN A 112 -6.08 -35.68 5.10
CA GLN A 112 -4.87 -35.72 4.28
C GLN A 112 -4.00 -34.48 4.51
N THR A 113 -2.68 -34.65 4.42
CA THR A 113 -1.76 -33.50 4.42
C THR A 113 -1.81 -32.78 3.07
N THR A 114 -1.40 -31.51 3.03
CA THR A 114 -1.17 -30.83 1.74
C THR A 114 0.24 -31.07 1.18
N ALA A 115 1.06 -31.89 1.84
CA ALA A 115 2.37 -32.27 1.35
C ALA A 115 2.23 -33.24 0.17
N TRP A 116 3.05 -33.05 -0.85
CA TRP A 116 3.05 -33.91 -2.04
C TRP A 116 4.06 -35.03 -1.88
N ASP A 117 3.77 -36.19 -2.48
CA ASP A 117 4.83 -37.16 -2.75
C ASP A 117 5.93 -36.55 -3.64
N LEU A 118 7.11 -37.17 -3.67
CA LEU A 118 8.23 -36.61 -4.43
C LEU A 118 7.91 -36.42 -5.91
N TRP A 119 6.94 -37.14 -6.48
CA TRP A 119 6.64 -37.11 -7.92
C TRP A 119 5.53 -36.14 -8.30
N GLY A 120 4.80 -35.59 -7.33
CA GLY A 120 3.65 -34.71 -7.56
C GLY A 120 2.39 -35.45 -8.02
N ILE A 121 2.29 -36.75 -7.73
CA ILE A 121 1.18 -37.61 -8.17
C ILE A 121 0.02 -37.53 -7.17
N ARG A 122 0.32 -37.54 -5.87
CA ARG A 122 -0.69 -37.47 -4.80
C ARG A 122 -0.22 -36.69 -3.59
N THR A 123 -1.17 -36.28 -2.78
CA THR A 123 -0.95 -35.80 -1.41
C THR A 123 -0.63 -36.96 -0.46
N LEU A 124 0.12 -36.65 0.59
CA LEU A 124 0.54 -37.61 1.60
C LEU A 124 -0.50 -37.77 2.72
N ARG A 125 -0.53 -38.95 3.33
CA ARG A 125 -1.28 -39.23 4.57
C ARG A 125 -0.51 -38.68 5.78
N HIS A 126 -1.21 -38.39 6.88
CA HIS A 126 -0.61 -37.77 8.08
C HIS A 126 0.56 -38.55 8.72
N ASN A 127 0.71 -39.84 8.43
CA ASN A 127 1.79 -40.68 8.96
C ASN A 127 3.02 -40.78 8.04
N GLU A 128 2.96 -40.23 6.82
CA GLU A 128 4.07 -40.27 5.86
C GLU A 128 5.05 -39.11 6.13
N ARG A 129 6.37 -39.40 6.16
CA ARG A 129 7.40 -38.39 6.45
C ARG A 129 7.65 -37.50 5.23
N TYR A 130 7.64 -36.18 5.44
CA TYR A 130 7.98 -35.20 4.42
C TYR A 130 8.93 -34.11 4.93
N MET A 131 9.61 -33.47 3.98
CA MET A 131 10.47 -32.31 4.20
C MET A 131 9.72 -31.02 3.87
N ALA A 132 9.70 -30.06 4.77
CA ALA A 132 9.19 -28.72 4.47
C ALA A 132 10.30 -27.83 3.89
N ILE A 133 9.94 -26.93 2.98
CA ILE A 133 10.86 -25.95 2.40
C ILE A 133 10.54 -24.58 2.98
N SER A 134 11.55 -23.94 3.56
CA SER A 134 11.51 -22.54 4.00
C SER A 134 12.37 -21.72 3.05
N HIS A 135 11.79 -20.73 2.40
CA HIS A 135 12.45 -20.00 1.31
C HIS A 135 12.01 -18.54 1.20
N VAL A 136 12.51 -17.83 0.20
CA VAL A 136 12.04 -16.47 -0.13
C VAL A 136 11.72 -16.37 -1.61
N TRP A 137 10.53 -15.89 -1.95
CA TRP A 137 10.10 -15.78 -3.36
C TRP A 137 10.99 -14.86 -4.21
N SER A 138 11.72 -13.93 -3.59
CA SER A 138 12.71 -13.06 -4.26
C SER A 138 13.80 -13.85 -4.97
N ASP A 139 14.05 -15.08 -4.55
CA ASP A 139 15.15 -15.91 -5.01
C ASP A 139 14.78 -16.76 -6.24
N GLY A 140 13.57 -16.53 -6.77
CA GLY A 140 13.01 -17.32 -7.87
C GLY A 140 12.52 -18.70 -7.43
N THR A 141 12.37 -18.97 -6.13
CA THR A 141 11.79 -20.22 -5.63
C THR A 141 10.27 -20.15 -5.46
N GLY A 142 9.62 -19.09 -5.94
CA GLY A 142 8.14 -19.02 -5.99
C GLY A 142 7.54 -19.73 -7.22
N ALA A 143 6.25 -19.52 -7.47
CA ALA A 143 5.58 -19.99 -8.69
C ALA A 143 6.08 -19.28 -9.96
N GLY A 144 6.56 -18.03 -9.82
CA GLY A 144 7.05 -17.19 -10.90
C GLY A 144 6.04 -16.96 -12.03
N SER A 145 6.53 -16.73 -13.24
CA SER A 145 5.72 -16.47 -14.45
C SER A 145 5.04 -17.72 -15.04
N GLN A 146 5.25 -18.91 -14.45
CA GLN A 146 4.61 -20.15 -14.92
C GLN A 146 3.16 -20.25 -14.42
N ALA A 147 2.36 -21.10 -15.07
CA ALA A 147 1.01 -21.41 -14.60
C ALA A 147 1.05 -21.95 -13.16
N ARG A 148 0.10 -21.57 -12.32
CA ARG A 148 0.07 -22.01 -10.91
C ARG A 148 0.09 -23.54 -10.81
N GLY A 149 0.88 -24.07 -9.88
CA GLY A 149 1.16 -25.51 -9.74
C GLY A 149 2.30 -26.02 -10.64
N HIS A 150 2.84 -25.20 -11.55
CA HIS A 150 3.97 -25.56 -12.40
C HIS A 150 5.29 -25.04 -11.83
N VAL A 151 6.28 -25.93 -11.75
CA VAL A 151 7.62 -25.63 -11.24
C VAL A 151 8.70 -26.24 -12.11
N ASN A 152 9.80 -25.52 -12.30
CA ASN A 152 10.98 -26.01 -13.02
C ASN A 152 11.43 -27.38 -12.50
N SER A 153 11.56 -28.36 -13.40
CA SER A 153 11.92 -29.74 -13.02
C SER A 153 13.30 -29.82 -12.38
N CYS A 154 14.24 -28.93 -12.75
CA CYS A 154 15.56 -28.86 -12.11
C CYS A 154 15.47 -28.37 -10.65
N LEU A 155 14.57 -27.42 -10.36
CA LEU A 155 14.42 -26.85 -9.02
C LEU A 155 13.73 -27.85 -8.08
N ILE A 156 12.65 -28.49 -8.53
CA ILE A 156 12.03 -29.55 -7.74
C ILE A 156 12.95 -30.78 -7.63
N GLY A 157 13.74 -31.07 -8.67
CA GLY A 157 14.81 -32.08 -8.66
C GLY A 157 15.81 -31.84 -7.53
N PHE A 158 16.32 -30.62 -7.44
CA PHE A 158 17.22 -30.18 -6.38
C PHE A 158 16.61 -30.43 -4.98
N PHE A 159 15.35 -30.06 -4.75
CA PHE A 159 14.70 -30.33 -3.46
C PHE A 159 14.43 -31.82 -3.20
N ARG A 160 14.14 -32.62 -4.25
CA ARG A 160 13.97 -34.07 -4.13
C ARG A 160 15.23 -34.75 -3.64
N ASP A 161 16.39 -34.31 -4.10
CA ASP A 161 17.67 -34.91 -3.71
C ASP A 161 17.97 -34.68 -2.23
N PHE A 162 17.66 -33.49 -1.69
CA PHE A 162 17.70 -33.26 -0.24
C PHE A 162 16.65 -34.08 0.52
N ALA A 163 15.42 -34.15 0.03
CA ALA A 163 14.37 -34.94 0.67
C ALA A 163 14.78 -36.42 0.80
N ARG A 164 15.44 -36.99 -0.22
CA ARG A 164 16.00 -38.34 -0.19
C ARG A 164 17.11 -38.49 0.84
N THR A 165 18.03 -37.53 0.92
CA THR A 165 19.11 -37.51 1.94
C THR A 165 18.56 -37.53 3.36
N PHE A 166 17.42 -36.87 3.60
CA PHE A 166 16.73 -36.88 4.89
C PHE A 166 15.67 -37.98 5.05
N ASN A 167 15.62 -38.97 4.16
CA ASN A 167 14.67 -40.08 4.18
C ASN A 167 13.20 -39.64 4.25
N CYS A 168 12.85 -38.61 3.47
CA CYS A 168 11.49 -38.07 3.34
C CYS A 168 10.84 -38.55 2.03
N GLY A 169 9.63 -39.11 2.13
CA GLY A 169 8.85 -39.61 1.00
C GLY A 169 8.07 -38.54 0.23
N GLY A 170 8.12 -37.29 0.70
CA GLY A 170 7.50 -36.16 0.04
C GLY A 170 8.01 -34.81 0.51
N ILE A 171 7.46 -33.75 -0.07
CA ILE A 171 7.85 -32.36 0.14
C ILE A 171 6.60 -31.52 0.44
N TRP A 172 6.74 -30.61 1.40
CA TRP A 172 5.81 -29.53 1.63
C TRP A 172 6.48 -28.22 1.24
N TRP A 173 5.92 -27.53 0.25
CA TRP A 173 6.46 -26.29 -0.30
C TRP A 173 5.29 -25.36 -0.59
N ASP A 174 5.24 -24.23 0.10
CA ASP A 174 4.15 -23.24 0.04
C ASP A 174 3.66 -22.93 -1.39
N THR A 175 4.58 -22.91 -2.35
CA THR A 175 4.37 -22.64 -3.78
C THR A 175 3.45 -23.66 -4.46
N ILE A 176 3.51 -24.92 -4.02
CA ILE A 176 2.73 -26.03 -4.56
C ILE A 176 1.80 -26.67 -3.51
N CYS A 177 1.81 -26.23 -2.25
CA CYS A 177 1.02 -26.80 -1.15
C CYS A 177 -0.02 -25.82 -0.58
N ILE A 178 -0.08 -24.58 -1.08
CA ILE A 178 -1.10 -23.59 -0.72
C ILE A 178 -1.94 -23.26 -1.96
N PRO A 179 -3.28 -23.42 -1.90
CA PRO A 179 -4.15 -23.22 -3.03
C PRO A 179 -4.34 -21.74 -3.34
N THR A 180 -4.98 -21.48 -4.47
CA THR A 180 -5.13 -20.13 -5.03
C THR A 180 -6.50 -19.52 -4.78
N LYS A 181 -7.53 -20.36 -4.61
CA LYS A 181 -8.88 -19.90 -4.25
C LYS A 181 -8.84 -19.26 -2.87
N LYS A 182 -9.33 -18.02 -2.76
CA LYS A 182 -9.20 -17.17 -1.56
C LYS A 182 -9.61 -17.89 -0.27
N GLU A 183 -10.78 -18.52 -0.26
CA GLU A 183 -11.32 -19.26 0.90
C GLU A 183 -10.42 -20.42 1.32
N LEU A 184 -9.98 -21.24 0.35
CA LEU A 184 -9.10 -22.38 0.61
C LEU A 184 -7.69 -21.92 1.01
N ARG A 185 -7.21 -20.83 0.43
CA ARG A 185 -5.91 -20.22 0.74
C ARG A 185 -5.89 -19.70 2.16
N GLU A 186 -6.90 -18.96 2.57
CA GLU A 186 -7.03 -18.45 3.95
C GLU A 186 -7.09 -19.61 4.94
N ARG A 187 -7.84 -20.67 4.64
CA ARG A 187 -7.90 -21.89 5.47
C ARG A 187 -6.55 -22.62 5.52
N ALA A 188 -5.82 -22.70 4.42
CA ALA A 188 -4.49 -23.31 4.37
C ALA A 188 -3.46 -22.49 5.17
N LEU A 189 -3.47 -21.16 5.03
CA LEU A 189 -2.58 -20.26 5.77
C LEU A 189 -2.81 -20.34 7.29
N LYS A 190 -4.06 -20.46 7.74
CA LYS A 190 -4.42 -20.67 9.15
C LYS A 190 -3.89 -21.99 9.74
N ARG A 191 -3.46 -22.93 8.89
CA ARG A 191 -2.89 -24.23 9.28
C ARG A 191 -1.41 -24.35 8.95
N MET A 192 -0.76 -23.30 8.44
CA MET A 192 0.63 -23.34 7.98
C MET A 192 1.60 -23.79 9.09
N GLN A 193 1.41 -23.28 10.32
CA GLN A 193 2.18 -23.65 11.50
C GLN A 193 2.13 -25.16 11.80
N LEU A 194 0.99 -25.83 11.53
CA LEU A 194 0.84 -27.26 11.76
C LEU A 194 1.66 -28.08 10.76
N ASN A 195 1.76 -27.62 9.50
CA ASN A 195 2.53 -28.31 8.47
C ASN A 195 4.03 -28.28 8.77
N TYR A 196 4.58 -27.15 9.23
CA TYR A 196 5.98 -27.08 9.66
C TYR A 196 6.22 -27.86 10.95
N LYS A 197 5.26 -27.87 11.89
CA LYS A 197 5.34 -28.67 13.12
C LYS A 197 5.33 -30.17 12.86
N ALA A 198 4.61 -30.63 11.84
CA ALA A 198 4.54 -32.04 11.45
C ALA A 198 5.66 -32.48 10.49
N ALA A 199 6.38 -31.54 9.87
CA ALA A 199 7.49 -31.87 8.97
C ALA A 199 8.63 -32.57 9.73
N ALA A 200 9.21 -33.60 9.11
CA ALA A 200 10.33 -34.33 9.70
C ALA A 200 11.62 -33.48 9.71
N VAL A 201 11.76 -32.60 8.72
CA VAL A 201 12.85 -31.65 8.57
C VAL A 201 12.36 -30.44 7.78
N THR A 202 12.84 -29.26 8.14
CA THR A 202 12.63 -28.02 7.40
C THR A 202 13.95 -27.58 6.79
N LEU A 203 14.00 -27.56 5.46
CA LEU A 203 15.16 -27.11 4.70
C LEU A 203 15.05 -25.62 4.42
N VAL A 204 15.99 -24.83 4.93
CA VAL A 204 16.11 -23.40 4.67
C VAL A 204 16.92 -23.19 3.40
N HIS A 205 16.28 -22.58 2.41
CA HIS A 205 16.88 -22.22 1.14
C HIS A 205 16.80 -20.71 0.95
N ASP A 206 17.97 -20.07 0.93
CA ASP A 206 18.15 -18.64 0.67
C ASP A 206 19.42 -18.48 -0.17
N CYS A 207 19.34 -17.73 -1.25
CA CYS A 207 20.43 -17.59 -2.21
C CYS A 207 21.64 -16.88 -1.59
N PHE A 208 21.41 -15.95 -0.68
CA PHE A 208 22.49 -15.29 0.04
C PHE A 208 23.22 -16.31 0.95
N LEU A 209 22.50 -17.08 1.76
CA LEU A 209 23.10 -18.12 2.61
C LEU A 209 23.83 -19.21 1.81
N ARG A 210 23.29 -19.57 0.64
CA ARG A 210 23.90 -20.55 -0.27
C ARG A 210 25.21 -20.07 -0.89
N GLU A 211 25.40 -18.77 -1.05
CA GLU A 211 26.66 -18.19 -1.54
C GLU A 211 27.68 -18.06 -0.41
N CYS A 212 27.24 -18.03 0.86
CA CYS A 212 28.11 -17.99 2.03
C CYS A 212 28.84 -19.33 2.25
N GLU A 213 30.18 -19.28 2.25
CA GLU A 213 31.03 -20.42 2.62
C GLU A 213 30.86 -20.78 4.10
N TRP A 214 30.61 -22.05 4.39
CA TRP A 214 30.62 -22.54 5.77
C TRP A 214 32.06 -22.59 6.31
N ARG A 215 32.34 -21.79 7.34
CA ARG A 215 33.64 -21.79 8.04
C ARG A 215 33.51 -22.23 9.49
N ASP A 216 32.69 -21.50 10.24
CA ASP A 216 32.41 -21.74 11.64
C ASP A 216 30.97 -21.33 12.00
N ALA A 217 30.54 -21.71 13.20
CA ALA A 217 29.21 -21.39 13.71
C ALA A 217 29.03 -19.88 13.98
N ASP A 218 30.11 -19.16 14.27
CA ASP A 218 30.09 -17.74 14.63
C ASP A 218 29.64 -16.89 13.45
N LEU A 219 30.30 -17.09 12.32
CA LEU A 219 30.03 -16.41 11.07
C LEU A 219 28.70 -16.88 10.46
N ALA A 220 28.36 -18.17 10.60
CA ALA A 220 27.08 -18.69 10.15
C ALA A 220 25.89 -18.02 10.87
N CYS A 221 25.97 -17.82 12.19
CA CYS A 221 24.94 -17.08 12.95
C CYS A 221 24.75 -15.65 12.41
N PHE A 222 25.86 -14.95 12.14
CA PHE A 222 25.81 -13.60 11.59
C PHE A 222 25.13 -13.59 10.21
N TYR A 223 25.51 -14.50 9.30
CA TYR A 223 24.90 -14.59 7.97
C TYR A 223 23.40 -14.89 8.04
N ILE A 224 22.98 -15.79 8.93
CA ILE A 224 21.55 -16.09 9.11
C ILE A 224 20.80 -14.83 9.52
N VAL A 225 21.26 -14.12 10.56
CA VAL A 225 20.59 -12.91 11.06
C VAL A 225 20.56 -11.78 10.02
N MET A 226 21.56 -11.68 9.16
CA MET A 226 21.65 -10.66 8.11
C MET A 226 21.00 -11.05 6.78
N SER A 227 20.57 -12.30 6.60
CA SER A 227 20.02 -12.79 5.33
C SER A 227 18.68 -12.15 4.95
N PRO A 228 18.36 -12.06 3.64
CA PRO A 228 17.03 -11.68 3.17
C PRO A 228 15.93 -12.59 3.73
N TRP A 229 16.20 -13.90 3.85
CA TRP A 229 15.30 -14.87 4.50
C TRP A 229 14.91 -14.48 5.93
N PHE A 230 15.85 -13.99 6.73
CA PHE A 230 15.58 -13.54 8.09
C PHE A 230 14.79 -12.23 8.16
N SER A 231 14.59 -11.52 7.05
CA SER A 231 13.78 -10.28 7.05
C SER A 231 12.27 -10.54 6.90
N ARG A 232 11.83 -11.79 6.70
CA ARG A 232 10.43 -12.16 6.43
C ARG A 232 9.71 -12.71 7.66
N GLY A 233 8.44 -12.37 7.81
CA GLY A 233 7.61 -12.75 8.95
C GLY A 233 7.22 -14.22 8.91
N TRP A 234 6.82 -14.72 7.73
CA TRP A 234 6.44 -16.12 7.56
C TRP A 234 7.60 -17.07 7.92
N THR A 235 8.83 -16.75 7.50
CA THR A 235 10.02 -17.57 7.83
C THR A 235 10.28 -17.67 9.35
N ALA A 236 9.87 -16.66 10.14
CA ALA A 236 9.93 -16.75 11.60
C ALA A 236 8.92 -17.78 12.15
N LEU A 237 7.67 -17.78 11.65
CA LEU A 237 6.68 -18.80 12.04
C LEU A 237 7.15 -20.20 11.64
N GLU A 238 7.65 -20.35 10.43
CA GLU A 238 8.20 -21.60 9.89
C GLU A 238 9.30 -22.13 10.82
N LEU A 239 10.26 -21.27 11.16
CA LEU A 239 11.38 -21.64 12.01
C LEU A 239 10.94 -21.94 13.45
N LYS A 240 9.98 -21.19 13.99
CA LYS A 240 9.46 -21.42 15.34
C LYS A 240 8.80 -22.78 15.47
N MET A 241 8.07 -23.18 14.45
CA MET A 241 7.21 -24.37 14.48
C MET A 241 7.95 -25.65 14.08
N SER A 242 9.02 -25.52 13.31
CA SER A 242 9.81 -26.66 12.82
C SER A 242 10.51 -27.42 13.95
N GLN A 243 10.56 -28.75 13.89
CA GLN A 243 11.26 -29.55 14.90
C GLN A 243 12.77 -29.65 14.61
N ASN A 244 13.14 -29.85 13.35
CA ASN A 244 14.51 -29.99 12.87
C ASN A 244 14.72 -29.04 11.69
N VAL A 245 15.75 -28.18 11.75
CA VAL A 245 16.00 -27.15 10.74
C VAL A 245 17.39 -27.35 10.15
N GLN A 246 17.44 -27.48 8.83
CA GLN A 246 18.67 -27.67 8.06
C GLN A 246 18.88 -26.46 7.16
N ILE A 247 20.03 -25.80 7.27
CA ILE A 247 20.37 -24.59 6.51
C ILE A 247 21.42 -24.92 5.46
N ILE A 248 21.20 -24.47 4.22
CA ILE A 248 22.11 -24.69 3.10
C ILE A 248 23.19 -23.60 3.06
N PHE A 249 24.45 -24.00 3.05
CA PHE A 249 25.62 -23.14 2.84
C PHE A 249 26.44 -23.60 1.63
N ASN A 250 27.34 -22.75 1.15
CA ASN A 250 28.33 -23.13 0.16
C ASN A 250 29.40 -24.02 0.79
N GLY A 251 29.74 -25.12 0.10
CA GLY A 251 30.80 -26.04 0.49
C GLY A 251 31.74 -26.34 -0.68
N PRO A 252 32.90 -26.95 -0.40
CA PRO A 252 33.96 -27.14 -1.40
C PRO A 252 33.56 -28.03 -2.59
N GLU A 253 32.63 -28.97 -2.40
CA GLU A 253 32.14 -29.89 -3.44
C GLU A 253 30.68 -29.61 -3.85
N GLY A 254 30.10 -28.49 -3.40
CA GLY A 254 28.70 -28.13 -3.63
C GLY A 254 27.96 -27.75 -2.35
N PRO A 255 26.62 -27.57 -2.43
CA PRO A 255 25.81 -27.12 -1.30
C PRO A 255 25.83 -28.13 -0.15
N ILE A 256 26.14 -27.67 1.07
CA ILE A 256 26.13 -28.49 2.29
C ILE A 256 25.01 -28.03 3.22
N THR A 257 24.46 -28.96 4.02
CA THR A 257 23.46 -28.64 5.03
C THR A 257 24.04 -28.69 6.44
N LYS A 258 23.62 -27.76 7.29
CA LYS A 258 23.97 -27.70 8.71
C LYS A 258 22.73 -27.62 9.57
N ASP A 259 22.72 -28.37 10.66
CA ASP A 259 21.64 -28.37 11.64
C ASP A 259 21.71 -27.08 12.47
N LEU A 260 20.65 -26.28 12.43
CA LEU A 260 20.63 -25.01 13.14
C LEU A 260 20.83 -25.19 14.65
N ASP A 261 20.19 -26.19 15.26
CA ASP A 261 20.23 -26.34 16.72
C ASP A 261 21.54 -26.99 17.16
N LYS A 262 22.00 -28.03 16.45
CA LYS A 262 23.19 -28.82 16.82
C LYS A 262 24.50 -28.22 16.32
N ASP A 263 24.58 -27.89 15.03
CA ASP A 263 25.84 -27.47 14.40
C ASP A 263 26.12 -25.99 14.58
N ILE A 264 25.09 -25.16 14.83
CA ILE A 264 25.20 -23.70 14.92
C ILE A 264 24.95 -23.21 16.36
N LEU A 265 23.78 -23.49 16.93
CA LEU A 265 23.41 -22.95 18.25
C LEU A 265 24.10 -23.67 19.43
N GLN A 266 24.39 -24.97 19.31
CA GLN A 266 25.08 -25.78 20.32
C GLN A 266 26.59 -25.92 20.11
N ALA A 267 27.13 -25.39 19.01
CA ALA A 267 28.57 -25.44 18.73
C ALA A 267 29.38 -24.89 19.92
N LYS A 268 30.32 -25.70 20.41
CA LYS A 268 31.29 -25.30 21.45
C LYS A 268 32.31 -24.37 20.81
N SER A 269 32.49 -23.19 21.39
CA SER A 269 33.37 -22.17 20.85
C SER A 269 34.82 -22.64 20.84
N ASN A 270 35.47 -22.53 19.68
CA ASN A 270 36.93 -22.64 19.61
C ASN A 270 37.53 -21.30 20.05
N SER A 271 38.53 -21.36 20.93
CA SER A 271 39.29 -20.28 21.57
C SER A 271 39.02 -18.82 21.12
N CYS A 272 38.60 -17.98 22.08
CA CYS A 272 38.31 -16.53 21.96
C CYS A 272 36.90 -16.22 21.42
N THR A 273 35.86 -16.52 22.20
CA THR A 273 34.50 -16.03 21.97
C THR A 273 34.50 -14.51 21.98
N THR A 274 34.41 -13.91 20.80
CA THR A 274 34.03 -12.50 20.70
C THR A 274 32.60 -12.36 21.22
N THR A 275 32.29 -11.24 21.88
CA THR A 275 30.93 -10.85 22.28
C THR A 275 29.91 -10.90 21.13
N LYS A 276 30.38 -11.00 19.88
CA LYS A 276 29.62 -11.05 18.62
C LYS A 276 28.75 -12.28 18.46
N HIS A 277 29.32 -13.45 18.71
CA HIS A 277 28.60 -14.70 18.49
C HIS A 277 27.43 -14.87 19.47
N GLU A 278 27.62 -14.47 20.72
CA GLU A 278 26.55 -14.54 21.74
C GLU A 278 25.38 -13.62 21.42
N VAL A 279 25.63 -12.42 20.88
CA VAL A 279 24.55 -11.51 20.44
C VAL A 279 23.75 -12.11 19.29
N ALA A 280 24.42 -12.68 18.27
CA ALA A 280 23.74 -13.34 17.15
C ALA A 280 22.96 -14.60 17.59
N LYS A 281 23.56 -15.42 18.47
CA LYS A 281 22.93 -16.60 19.06
C LYS A 281 21.70 -16.24 19.88
N ASP A 282 21.73 -15.17 20.68
CA ASP A 282 20.59 -14.73 21.48
C ASP A 282 19.36 -14.40 20.61
N ILE A 283 19.57 -13.74 19.45
CA ILE A 283 18.48 -13.47 18.50
C ILE A 283 17.83 -14.77 18.01
N LEU A 284 18.64 -15.73 17.57
CA LEU A 284 18.16 -17.00 17.03
C LEU A 284 17.55 -17.90 18.12
N ARG A 285 18.07 -17.87 19.35
CA ARG A 285 17.53 -18.58 20.51
C ARG A 285 16.17 -18.04 20.93
N ARG A 286 15.97 -16.73 20.93
CA ARG A 286 14.64 -16.14 21.18
C ARG A 286 13.61 -16.63 20.16
N LEU A 287 14.01 -16.69 18.89
CA LEU A 287 13.15 -17.24 17.84
C LEU A 287 12.91 -18.75 18.02
N ARG A 288 13.93 -19.59 18.24
CA ARG A 288 13.75 -21.06 18.33
C ARG A 288 13.18 -21.51 19.69
N GLY A 289 13.75 -21.06 20.80
CA GLY A 289 13.66 -21.70 22.12
C GLY A 289 12.74 -21.06 23.16
N GLU A 290 12.28 -19.82 23.00
CA GLU A 290 11.46 -19.14 24.04
C GLU A 290 9.96 -19.11 23.66
N GLU A 291 9.06 -19.48 24.57
CA GLU A 291 7.61 -19.31 24.32
C GLU A 291 7.24 -17.82 24.23
N VAL A 292 6.28 -17.49 23.37
CA VAL A 292 5.80 -16.12 23.21
C VAL A 292 4.68 -15.86 24.23
N ASP A 293 5.08 -15.73 25.49
CA ASP A 293 4.21 -15.46 26.64
C ASP A 293 4.13 -13.98 27.02
N ARG A 294 5.02 -13.15 26.43
CA ARG A 294 5.11 -11.71 26.68
C ARG A 294 5.20 -10.93 25.37
N LEU A 295 4.68 -9.71 25.40
CA LEU A 295 4.74 -8.79 24.25
C LEU A 295 6.17 -8.52 23.80
N ASP A 296 7.11 -8.33 24.72
CA ASP A 296 8.52 -8.10 24.41
C ASP A 296 9.15 -9.22 23.59
N HIS A 297 8.79 -10.49 23.88
CA HIS A 297 9.27 -11.64 23.11
C HIS A 297 8.72 -11.58 21.67
N LEU A 298 7.44 -11.28 21.50
CA LEU A 298 6.82 -11.11 20.19
C LEU A 298 7.49 -9.98 19.39
N LEU A 299 7.69 -8.82 20.01
CA LEU A 299 8.32 -7.65 19.40
C LEU A 299 9.79 -7.93 19.03
N ALA A 300 10.53 -8.64 19.89
CA ALA A 300 11.91 -9.01 19.63
C ALA A 300 12.04 -9.99 18.45
N VAL A 301 11.16 -10.99 18.38
CA VAL A 301 11.23 -12.05 17.36
C VAL A 301 10.78 -11.55 15.99
N LEU A 302 9.70 -10.78 15.95
CA LEU A 302 9.07 -10.35 14.71
C LEU A 302 9.44 -8.91 14.29
N GLY A 303 9.99 -8.09 15.19
CA GLY A 303 10.45 -6.73 14.91
C GLY A 303 11.47 -6.60 13.77
N PRO A 304 12.47 -7.50 13.63
CA PRO A 304 13.40 -7.47 12.50
C PRO A 304 12.77 -7.74 11.13
N ARG A 305 11.51 -8.21 11.08
CA ARG A 305 10.84 -8.77 9.88
C ARG A 305 10.17 -7.73 8.97
N HIS A 306 10.91 -6.66 8.71
CA HIS A 306 10.44 -5.42 8.05
C HIS A 306 9.99 -5.55 6.59
N THR A 307 10.23 -6.68 5.90
CA THR A 307 9.81 -6.86 4.48
C THR A 307 8.43 -7.52 4.34
N SER A 308 7.70 -7.69 5.45
CA SER A 308 6.40 -8.36 5.50
C SER A 308 5.26 -7.36 5.57
N TRP A 309 4.13 -7.71 4.97
CA TRP A 309 2.97 -6.83 4.98
C TRP A 309 2.34 -6.75 6.38
N PRO A 310 1.81 -5.58 6.81
CA PRO A 310 1.24 -5.42 8.16
C PRO A 310 0.13 -6.42 8.49
N ARG A 311 -0.72 -6.77 7.52
CA ARG A 311 -1.78 -7.77 7.69
C ARG A 311 -1.20 -9.17 7.97
N ASP A 312 -0.17 -9.56 7.23
CA ASP A 312 0.48 -10.86 7.41
C ASP A 312 1.16 -10.91 8.78
N MET A 313 1.80 -9.83 9.21
CA MET A 313 2.42 -9.74 10.54
C MET A 313 1.41 -9.93 11.67
N ALA A 314 0.19 -9.38 11.54
CA ALA A 314 -0.89 -9.63 12.50
C ALA A 314 -1.30 -11.11 12.54
N ILE A 315 -1.48 -11.74 11.38
CA ILE A 315 -1.82 -13.17 11.28
C ILE A 315 -0.72 -14.04 11.87
N ILE A 316 0.54 -13.80 11.48
CA ILE A 316 1.72 -14.52 11.98
C ILE A 316 1.80 -14.41 13.50
N SER A 317 1.61 -13.22 14.06
CA SER A 317 1.57 -13.01 15.51
C SER A 317 0.50 -13.84 16.21
N GLY A 318 -0.72 -13.83 15.67
CA GLY A 318 -1.83 -14.59 16.21
C GLY A 318 -1.57 -16.09 16.17
N LEU A 319 -1.00 -16.60 15.07
CA LEU A 319 -0.62 -18.01 14.91
C LEU A 319 0.53 -18.41 15.84
N MET A 320 1.50 -17.53 16.11
CA MET A 320 2.60 -17.80 17.05
C MET A 320 2.12 -17.91 18.50
N ILE A 321 1.12 -17.12 18.89
CA ILE A 321 0.52 -17.14 20.24
C ILE A 321 -0.57 -18.23 20.36
N GLY A 322 -1.09 -18.72 19.23
CA GLY A 322 -2.11 -19.78 19.21
C GLY A 322 -3.55 -19.28 19.30
N ILE A 323 -3.81 -18.04 18.87
CA ILE A 323 -5.16 -17.46 18.83
C ILE A 323 -5.93 -18.04 17.64
N GLN A 324 -7.20 -18.37 17.85
CA GLN A 324 -8.09 -18.80 16.77
C GLN A 324 -8.49 -17.59 15.94
N LEU A 325 -8.02 -17.51 14.70
CA LEU A 325 -8.32 -16.41 13.80
C LEU A 325 -9.63 -16.66 13.02
N PRO A 326 -10.73 -15.93 13.27
CA PRO A 326 -11.99 -16.12 12.55
C PRO A 326 -11.90 -15.65 11.09
N GLU A 327 -12.96 -15.87 10.31
CA GLU A 327 -13.01 -15.38 8.92
C GLU A 327 -13.20 -13.84 8.91
N ASN A 328 -12.46 -13.14 8.03
CA ASN A 328 -12.58 -11.69 7.78
C ASN A 328 -12.21 -10.71 8.92
N TYR A 329 -11.26 -11.03 9.79
CA TYR A 329 -10.78 -10.07 10.79
C TYR A 329 -9.96 -8.90 10.20
N ALA A 330 -10.28 -7.68 10.63
CA ALA A 330 -9.40 -6.53 10.47
C ALA A 330 -8.12 -6.72 11.30
N HIS A 331 -6.98 -6.23 10.80
CA HIS A 331 -5.67 -6.42 11.46
C HIS A 331 -5.65 -5.91 12.91
N GLN A 332 -6.32 -4.78 13.20
CA GLN A 332 -6.39 -4.22 14.55
C GLN A 332 -7.09 -5.17 15.53
N LYS A 333 -8.15 -5.86 15.10
CA LYS A 333 -8.88 -6.81 15.94
C LYS A 333 -8.01 -8.02 16.32
N ILE A 334 -7.16 -8.48 15.40
CA ILE A 334 -6.19 -9.55 15.68
C ILE A 334 -5.20 -9.08 16.75
N TYR A 335 -4.68 -7.86 16.64
CA TYR A 335 -3.79 -7.29 17.66
C TYR A 335 -4.47 -7.09 19.02
N GLN A 336 -5.74 -6.69 19.05
CA GLN A 336 -6.52 -6.59 20.29
C GLN A 336 -6.65 -7.95 20.99
N GLU A 337 -6.96 -9.02 20.23
CA GLU A 337 -7.01 -10.37 20.78
C GLU A 337 -5.63 -10.88 21.24
N ILE A 338 -4.55 -10.54 20.52
CA ILE A 338 -3.17 -10.80 20.93
C ILE A 338 -2.88 -10.16 22.28
N LEU A 339 -3.22 -8.89 22.44
CA LEU A 339 -3.00 -8.16 23.68
C LEU A 339 -3.84 -8.76 24.82
N GLN A 340 -5.12 -9.10 24.59
CA GLN A 340 -5.96 -9.78 25.58
C GLN A 340 -5.36 -11.12 26.03
N GLN A 341 -4.87 -11.92 25.09
CA GLN A 341 -4.28 -13.22 25.39
C GLN A 341 -2.97 -13.11 26.20
N LEU A 342 -2.14 -12.10 25.91
CA LEU A 342 -0.92 -11.81 26.68
C LEU A 342 -1.24 -11.21 28.06
N GLY A 343 -2.33 -10.44 28.17
CA GLY A 343 -2.93 -9.95 29.41
C GLY A 343 -2.13 -8.88 30.18
N LYS A 344 -0.84 -8.71 29.91
CA LYS A 344 0.03 -7.74 30.60
C LYS A 344 1.05 -7.09 29.69
N ILE A 345 1.34 -5.81 29.97
CA ILE A 345 2.41 -5.05 29.33
C ILE A 345 3.22 -4.26 30.36
N SER A 346 4.41 -3.83 29.97
CA SER A 346 5.20 -2.85 30.73
C SER A 346 4.78 -1.41 30.44
N HIS A 347 4.94 -0.51 31.42
CA HIS A 347 4.78 0.95 31.25
C HIS A 347 5.57 1.51 30.07
N ALA A 348 6.76 0.98 29.80
CA ALA A 348 7.65 1.49 28.77
C ALA A 348 7.04 1.37 27.36
N HIS A 349 6.11 0.43 27.14
CA HIS A 349 5.41 0.27 25.86
C HIS A 349 4.58 1.50 25.49
N LEU A 350 4.08 2.25 26.48
CA LEU A 350 3.22 3.42 26.26
C LEU A 350 3.96 4.63 25.67
N PHE A 351 5.29 4.56 25.61
CA PHE A 351 6.16 5.63 25.13
C PHE A 351 6.50 5.45 23.65
N HIS A 352 5.48 5.51 22.81
CA HIS A 352 5.61 5.50 21.34
C HIS A 352 5.01 6.78 20.74
N ASN A 353 5.41 7.06 19.50
CA ASN A 353 5.05 8.28 18.79
C ASN A 353 4.10 8.06 17.60
N SER A 354 3.59 6.84 17.43
CA SER A 354 2.69 6.42 16.35
C SER A 354 1.20 6.65 16.63
N ALA A 355 0.39 6.71 15.56
CA ALA A 355 -1.07 6.77 15.65
C ALA A 355 -1.66 5.55 16.38
N THR A 356 -2.69 5.78 17.22
CA THR A 356 -3.25 4.76 18.13
C THR A 356 -4.55 4.11 17.61
N MET A 357 -4.90 2.94 18.17
CA MET A 357 -6.14 2.21 17.87
C MET A 357 -7.38 2.87 18.50
N THR A 358 -8.57 2.33 18.23
CA THR A 358 -9.86 2.76 18.82
C THR A 358 -10.43 1.70 19.78
N ASN A 359 -11.63 1.94 20.34
CA ASN A 359 -12.38 1.01 21.20
C ASN A 359 -11.63 0.54 22.46
N GLY A 360 -11.13 1.48 23.27
CA GLY A 360 -10.43 1.19 24.53
C GLY A 360 -8.92 0.92 24.41
N TYR A 361 -8.40 0.72 23.20
CA TYR A 361 -6.96 0.51 22.92
C TYR A 361 -6.23 1.77 22.42
N ASN A 362 -6.73 2.97 22.71
CA ASN A 362 -6.17 4.24 22.23
C ASN A 362 -4.81 4.63 22.82
N TRP A 363 -4.25 3.77 23.67
CA TRP A 363 -2.88 3.81 24.15
C TRP A 363 -1.92 2.96 23.30
N CYS A 364 -2.44 2.10 22.43
CA CYS A 364 -1.68 1.16 21.62
C CYS A 364 -1.60 1.66 20.17
N PRO A 365 -0.45 1.58 19.48
CA PRO A 365 -0.33 2.02 18.09
C PRO A 365 -1.12 1.09 17.15
N THR A 366 -1.57 1.59 16.00
CA THR A 366 -2.30 0.80 14.99
C THR A 366 -1.51 -0.42 14.49
N ASN A 367 -0.18 -0.34 14.55
CA ASN A 367 0.74 -1.45 14.37
C ASN A 367 1.53 -1.70 15.67
N ILE A 368 1.32 -2.86 16.32
CA ILE A 368 1.95 -3.15 17.62
C ILE A 368 3.48 -3.13 17.58
N TYR A 369 4.11 -3.31 16.42
CA TYR A 369 5.58 -3.27 16.27
C TYR A 369 6.19 -1.87 16.34
N ASP A 370 5.35 -0.84 16.38
CA ASP A 370 5.79 0.52 16.69
C ASP A 370 6.03 0.70 18.20
N LEU A 371 5.57 -0.24 19.03
CA LEU A 371 5.89 -0.27 20.45
C LEU A 371 7.39 -0.54 20.66
N PRO A 372 8.02 0.09 21.66
CA PRO A 372 9.40 -0.19 22.00
C PRO A 372 9.54 -1.56 22.68
N VAL A 373 10.61 -2.28 22.34
CA VAL A 373 11.04 -3.48 23.10
C VAL A 373 11.63 -3.01 24.43
N THR A 374 11.25 -3.63 25.55
CA THR A 374 11.74 -3.27 26.88
C THR A 374 12.23 -4.47 27.69
N LEU A 375 13.07 -4.19 28.69
CA LEU A 375 13.50 -5.15 29.72
C LEU A 375 12.71 -4.98 31.02
N SER A 376 11.83 -3.97 31.09
CA SER A 376 11.01 -3.66 32.26
C SER A 376 9.99 -4.77 32.57
N ALA A 377 9.52 -4.79 33.82
CA ALA A 377 8.54 -5.79 34.23
C ALA A 377 7.16 -5.49 33.61
N ASN A 378 6.43 -6.53 33.21
CA ASN A 378 5.05 -6.41 32.72
C ASN A 378 4.09 -6.31 33.90
N THR A 379 3.87 -5.08 34.37
CA THR A 379 3.13 -4.78 35.59
C THR A 379 1.74 -4.21 35.33
N LEU A 380 1.48 -3.66 34.13
CA LEU A 380 0.16 -3.17 33.74
C LEU A 380 -0.71 -4.32 33.22
N GLN A 381 -1.93 -4.44 33.73
CA GLN A 381 -2.91 -5.44 33.33
C GLN A 381 -3.83 -4.88 32.24
N ILE A 382 -4.14 -5.68 31.23
CA ILE A 382 -5.12 -5.32 30.20
C ILE A 382 -6.49 -5.82 30.66
N GLU A 383 -7.44 -4.92 30.78
CA GLU A 383 -8.83 -5.21 31.14
C GLU A 383 -9.64 -5.69 29.91
N ALA A 384 -10.79 -6.33 30.13
CA ALA A 384 -11.62 -6.88 29.05
C ALA A 384 -12.12 -5.82 28.04
N ASN A 385 -12.21 -4.57 28.45
CA ASN A 385 -12.56 -3.41 27.62
C ASN A 385 -11.35 -2.76 26.90
N GLY A 386 -10.15 -3.33 27.04
CA GLY A 386 -8.90 -2.85 26.45
C GLY A 386 -8.14 -1.81 27.27
N TYR A 387 -8.67 -1.39 28.43
CA TYR A 387 -8.03 -0.40 29.29
C TYR A 387 -6.83 -1.01 30.03
N LEU A 388 -5.89 -0.16 30.43
CA LEU A 388 -4.72 -0.58 31.21
C LEU A 388 -4.89 -0.22 32.67
N PHE A 389 -4.82 -1.22 33.54
CA PHE A 389 -4.85 -1.04 34.98
C PHE A 389 -3.47 -1.29 35.60
N GLY A 390 -2.99 -0.33 36.41
CA GLY A 390 -1.77 -0.53 37.17
C GLY A 390 -1.34 0.67 38.01
N GLU A 391 -0.16 0.56 38.61
CA GLU A 391 0.38 1.52 39.57
C GLU A 391 1.31 2.55 38.90
N TRP A 392 1.13 3.84 39.26
CA TRP A 392 1.85 4.98 38.70
C TRP A 392 2.19 6.01 39.77
N ASN A 393 3.30 6.73 39.60
CA ASN A 393 3.51 7.98 40.32
C ASN A 393 2.83 9.12 39.55
N ILE A 394 2.14 10.03 40.24
CA ILE A 394 1.37 11.11 39.60
C ILE A 394 2.01 12.47 39.89
N MET A 395 2.08 13.32 38.85
CA MET A 395 2.65 14.67 38.92
C MET A 395 1.78 15.71 38.19
N SER A 396 1.73 16.93 38.72
CA SER A 396 1.07 18.09 38.07
C SER A 396 2.00 18.79 37.08
N LEU A 397 1.43 19.38 36.02
CA LEU A 397 2.15 20.11 34.98
C LEU A 397 2.58 21.54 35.38
N ASP A 398 2.07 22.08 36.49
CA ASP A 398 2.25 23.48 36.90
C ASP A 398 3.72 23.93 37.02
N HIS A 399 4.62 22.99 37.36
CA HIS A 399 6.03 23.26 37.63
C HIS A 399 6.95 22.96 36.43
N ILE A 400 6.37 22.52 35.29
CA ILE A 400 7.11 22.14 34.10
C ILE A 400 7.08 23.29 33.10
N LYS A 401 8.27 23.81 32.75
CA LYS A 401 8.43 24.84 31.73
C LYS A 401 8.14 24.23 30.35
N ASP A 402 7.41 24.94 29.49
CA ASP A 402 7.04 24.42 28.17
C ASP A 402 8.27 24.10 27.31
N GLU A 403 9.33 24.91 27.44
CA GLU A 403 10.63 24.73 26.78
C GLU A 403 11.36 23.44 27.19
N SER A 404 11.02 22.86 28.35
CA SER A 404 11.64 21.62 28.83
C SER A 404 11.04 20.36 28.22
N VAL A 405 9.91 20.46 27.51
CA VAL A 405 9.23 19.32 26.89
C VAL A 405 9.70 19.18 25.45
N ALA A 406 10.44 18.11 25.17
CA ALA A 406 10.82 17.71 23.83
C ALA A 406 9.79 16.75 23.24
N LEU A 407 9.16 17.13 22.12
CA LEU A 407 8.13 16.33 21.45
C LEU A 407 8.71 15.29 20.47
N GLY A 408 10.01 15.35 20.17
CA GLY A 408 10.67 14.43 19.24
C GLY A 408 9.99 14.41 17.85
N HIS A 409 10.20 13.33 17.09
CA HIS A 409 9.50 13.07 15.82
C HIS A 409 8.16 12.38 16.11
N ALA A 410 7.24 13.07 16.79
CA ALA A 410 5.89 12.54 17.09
C ALA A 410 4.97 12.64 15.87
N HIS A 411 4.01 11.71 15.74
CA HIS A 411 2.96 11.81 14.75
C HIS A 411 2.17 13.13 14.93
N PRO A 412 1.82 13.87 13.86
CA PRO A 412 1.20 15.20 13.98
C PRO A 412 -0.05 15.27 14.87
N LEU A 413 -0.83 14.19 14.92
CA LEU A 413 -2.00 14.08 15.82
C LEU A 413 -1.62 14.05 17.30
N ILE A 414 -0.57 13.31 17.68
CA ILE A 414 -0.09 13.26 19.05
C ILE A 414 0.57 14.60 19.39
N GLU A 415 1.38 15.13 18.49
CA GLU A 415 2.02 16.43 18.67
C GLU A 415 0.98 17.54 18.91
N GLY A 416 -0.10 17.57 18.12
CA GLY A 416 -1.21 18.50 18.30
C GLY A 416 -1.91 18.33 19.65
N LYS A 417 -2.19 17.09 20.06
CA LYS A 417 -2.83 16.77 21.36
C LYS A 417 -1.96 17.20 22.54
N VAL A 418 -0.66 16.92 22.50
CA VAL A 418 0.29 17.29 23.56
C VAL A 418 0.46 18.81 23.63
N ARG A 419 0.59 19.51 22.49
CA ARG A 419 0.66 20.98 22.45
C ARG A 419 -0.62 21.64 22.98
N LEU A 420 -1.79 21.05 22.73
CA LEU A 420 -3.06 21.53 23.30
C LEU A 420 -3.08 21.33 24.82
N ALA A 421 -2.68 20.15 25.29
CA ALA A 421 -2.59 19.84 26.72
C ALA A 421 -1.59 20.72 27.47
N GLN A 422 -0.51 21.18 26.82
CA GLN A 422 0.40 22.19 27.38
C GLN A 422 -0.24 23.57 27.60
N LYS A 423 -1.27 23.92 26.81
CA LYS A 423 -2.05 25.17 27.01
C LYS A 423 -3.10 25.02 28.11
N GLU A 424 -3.58 23.80 28.36
CA GLU A 424 -4.62 23.47 29.35
C GLU A 424 -4.03 22.65 30.52
N LYS A 425 -2.97 23.17 31.15
CA LYS A 425 -2.22 22.45 32.21
C LYS A 425 -3.07 22.03 33.41
N ASP A 426 -4.14 22.77 33.70
CA ASP A 426 -5.06 22.53 34.80
C ASP A 426 -6.00 21.34 34.58
N GLN A 427 -6.14 20.88 33.32
CA GLN A 427 -6.99 19.75 32.92
C GLN A 427 -6.21 18.45 32.71
N HIS A 428 -4.89 18.46 32.82
CA HIS A 428 -4.02 17.32 32.48
C HIS A 428 -3.07 16.98 33.63
N MET A 429 -2.56 15.75 33.65
CA MET A 429 -1.56 15.30 34.62
C MET A 429 -0.55 14.36 33.97
N LEU A 430 0.56 14.13 34.68
CA LEU A 430 1.62 13.23 34.23
C LEU A 430 1.66 11.97 35.07
N LEU A 431 1.64 10.83 34.39
CA LEU A 431 1.93 9.53 34.96
C LEU A 431 3.41 9.18 34.74
N ILE A 432 4.12 8.88 35.82
CA ILE A 432 5.54 8.54 35.81
C ILE A 432 5.69 7.06 36.18
N GLU A 433 6.55 6.36 35.42
CA GLU A 433 6.84 4.94 35.61
C GLU A 433 7.48 4.71 37.00
N PRO A 434 6.97 3.76 37.81
CA PRO A 434 7.53 3.48 39.14
C PRO A 434 9.02 3.10 39.12
N GLU A 435 9.46 2.39 38.07
CA GLU A 435 10.85 1.96 37.90
C GLU A 435 11.81 3.15 37.70
N CYS A 436 11.33 4.30 37.21
CA CYS A 436 12.14 5.51 37.02
C CYS A 436 12.27 6.36 38.30
N THR A 437 11.56 6.04 39.38
CA THR A 437 11.51 6.90 40.58
C THR A 437 12.26 6.30 41.78
N LEU A 438 12.50 4.98 41.77
CA LEU A 438 13.29 4.25 42.76
C LEU A 438 14.79 4.30 42.42
N GLY A 439 15.57 5.10 43.17
CA GLY A 439 17.03 5.16 43.07
C GLY A 439 17.61 6.05 41.96
N VAL A 440 16.77 6.63 41.08
CA VAL A 440 17.20 7.53 39.99
C VAL A 440 16.89 8.99 40.35
N ALA A 441 17.88 9.88 40.29
CA ALA A 441 17.73 11.29 40.67
C ALA A 441 17.03 12.15 39.59
N ARG A 442 16.89 11.65 38.36
CA ARG A 442 16.42 12.39 37.19
C ARG A 442 15.27 11.69 36.48
N ILE A 443 14.23 12.44 36.13
CA ILE A 443 13.07 11.97 35.36
C ILE A 443 13.22 12.44 33.91
N ASN A 444 13.32 11.49 32.98
CA ASN A 444 13.59 11.77 31.56
C ASN A 444 12.33 11.82 30.69
N ARG A 445 11.24 11.20 31.15
CA ARG A 445 9.98 11.09 30.39
C ARG A 445 8.79 10.89 31.33
N GLY A 446 7.60 11.22 30.84
CA GLY A 446 6.32 10.97 31.51
C GLY A 446 5.20 10.74 30.50
N LEU A 447 4.12 10.11 30.94
CA LEU A 447 2.94 9.90 30.11
C LEU A 447 1.90 10.97 30.42
N LEU A 448 1.53 11.77 29.42
CA LEU A 448 0.52 12.81 29.55
C LEU A 448 -0.88 12.20 29.41
N VAL A 449 -1.74 12.48 30.39
CA VAL A 449 -3.10 11.97 30.42
C VAL A 449 -4.10 13.03 30.87
N LYS A 450 -5.37 12.83 30.51
CA LYS A 450 -6.49 13.62 31.01
C LYS A 450 -7.31 12.78 32.00
N PRO A 451 -7.34 13.15 33.30
CA PRO A 451 -8.00 12.35 34.30
C PRO A 451 -9.52 12.58 34.34
N SER A 452 -10.27 11.55 34.70
CA SER A 452 -11.71 11.54 34.94
C SER A 452 -12.04 10.60 36.10
N LEU A 453 -12.89 11.03 37.03
CA LEU A 453 -13.33 10.22 38.16
C LEU A 453 -14.63 9.51 37.81
N ARG A 454 -14.67 8.19 37.99
CA ARG A 454 -15.90 7.40 37.85
C ARG A 454 -16.23 6.77 39.20
N ARG A 455 -17.50 6.88 39.61
CA ARG A 455 -18.03 6.20 40.80
C ARG A 455 -18.60 4.86 40.36
N ASP A 456 -18.01 3.76 40.82
CA ASP A 456 -18.62 2.45 40.69
C ASP A 456 -18.93 1.85 42.07
N LYS A 457 -20.23 1.74 42.35
CA LYS A 457 -20.97 1.07 43.44
C LYS A 457 -20.47 1.15 44.90
N ASN A 458 -19.25 1.63 45.21
CA ASN A 458 -18.71 1.99 46.53
C ASN A 458 -17.27 2.59 46.49
N TYR A 459 -16.61 2.69 45.32
CA TYR A 459 -15.23 3.18 45.18
C TYR A 459 -15.12 4.32 44.16
N LEU A 460 -14.10 5.18 44.32
CA LEU A 460 -13.76 6.23 43.38
C LEU A 460 -12.52 5.79 42.59
N ASP A 461 -12.71 5.37 41.34
CA ASP A 461 -11.63 4.92 40.47
C ASP A 461 -11.20 6.05 39.52
N CYS A 462 -9.88 6.17 39.32
CA CYS A 462 -9.28 7.17 38.45
C CYS A 462 -9.09 6.59 37.04
N TYR A 463 -9.84 7.13 36.09
CA TYR A 463 -9.73 6.82 34.67
C TYR A 463 -8.98 7.94 33.94
N CYS A 464 -8.07 7.60 33.06
CA CYS A 464 -7.18 8.54 32.39
C CYS A 464 -7.20 8.31 30.89
N ASP A 465 -7.59 9.34 30.13
CA ASP A 465 -7.51 9.29 28.67
C ASP A 465 -6.05 9.44 28.23
N TYR A 466 -5.59 8.55 27.36
CA TYR A 466 -4.24 8.60 26.79
C TYR A 466 -4.11 9.79 25.83
N ILE A 467 -3.15 10.68 26.11
CA ILE A 467 -2.82 11.82 25.22
C ILE A 467 -1.54 11.53 24.43
N GLY A 468 -0.47 11.12 25.13
CA GLY A 468 0.81 10.75 24.51
C GLY A 468 2.01 10.89 25.44
N PRO A 469 3.19 10.39 25.06
CA PRO A 469 4.40 10.53 25.85
C PRO A 469 5.00 11.94 25.75
N VAL A 470 5.64 12.38 26.82
CA VAL A 470 6.46 13.60 26.87
C VAL A 470 7.86 13.26 27.34
N TYR A 471 8.87 13.88 26.71
CA TYR A 471 10.28 13.73 27.06
C TYR A 471 10.82 15.06 27.60
N PHE A 472 11.71 15.00 28.59
CA PHE A 472 12.25 16.20 29.23
C PHE A 472 13.70 16.46 28.82
N HIS A 473 13.98 17.68 28.35
CA HIS A 473 15.31 18.15 28.02
C HIS A 473 15.54 19.58 28.52
N PRO A 474 16.39 19.81 29.54
CA PRO A 474 17.10 18.79 30.32
C PRO A 474 16.15 17.92 31.19
N PRO A 475 16.57 16.73 31.63
CA PRO A 475 15.80 15.89 32.55
C PRO A 475 15.41 16.61 33.85
N LEU A 476 14.22 16.32 34.39
CA LEU A 476 13.74 16.92 35.63
C LEU A 476 14.51 16.35 36.84
N ILE A 477 14.96 17.21 37.74
CA ILE A 477 15.68 16.80 38.96
C ILE A 477 14.66 16.57 40.08
N ARG A 478 14.67 15.37 40.66
CA ARG A 478 13.66 14.95 41.63
C ARG A 478 13.58 15.82 42.88
N SER A 479 14.70 16.33 43.38
CA SER A 479 14.74 17.22 44.57
C SER A 479 14.15 18.61 44.32
N GLU A 480 13.96 18.99 43.06
CA GLU A 480 13.45 20.31 42.67
C GLU A 480 11.92 20.28 42.43
N ILE A 481 11.29 19.10 42.48
CA ILE A 481 9.85 18.93 42.25
C ILE A 481 9.10 19.02 43.60
N PRO A 482 8.25 20.03 43.82
CA PRO A 482 7.55 20.19 45.09
C PRO A 482 6.58 19.03 45.36
N ASN A 483 6.61 18.48 46.59
CA ASN A 483 5.66 17.46 47.07
C ASN A 483 5.59 16.18 46.21
N PHE A 484 6.69 15.79 45.55
CA PHE A 484 6.80 14.53 44.82
C PHE A 484 7.43 13.44 45.69
N ASP A 485 6.61 12.48 46.12
CA ASP A 485 7.05 11.28 46.83
C ASP A 485 6.98 10.08 45.87
N PRO A 486 8.12 9.44 45.52
CA PRO A 486 8.11 8.30 44.62
C PRO A 486 7.54 7.02 45.25
N THR A 487 7.39 6.97 46.58
CA THR A 487 6.93 5.78 47.29
C THR A 487 5.41 5.69 47.29
N LEU A 488 4.74 6.81 47.00
CA LEU A 488 3.30 6.91 46.81
C LEU A 488 2.94 6.52 45.37
N LEU A 489 2.42 5.30 45.23
CA LEU A 489 1.90 4.73 44.00
C LEU A 489 0.37 4.79 43.97
N PHE A 490 -0.19 5.18 42.83
CA PHE A 490 -1.62 5.30 42.61
C PHE A 490 -2.07 4.31 41.55
N LYS A 491 -3.18 3.63 41.80
CA LYS A 491 -3.81 2.72 40.83
C LYS A 491 -4.67 3.53 39.86
N VAL A 492 -4.39 3.40 38.57
CA VAL A 492 -5.02 4.20 37.50
C VAL A 492 -5.43 3.27 36.36
N HIS A 493 -6.60 3.55 35.77
CA HIS A 493 -7.06 2.96 34.52
C HIS A 493 -6.70 3.90 33.37
N VAL A 494 -5.96 3.45 32.36
CA VAL A 494 -5.58 4.24 31.18
C VAL A 494 -6.30 3.69 29.95
N GLY A 495 -7.16 4.51 29.35
CA GLY A 495 -8.00 4.14 28.22
C GLY A 495 -9.16 5.12 28.05
N ASN A 496 -9.79 5.12 26.87
CA ASN A 496 -10.93 5.99 26.53
C ASN A 496 -11.89 5.24 25.60
N ASP A 497 -13.18 5.51 25.75
CA ASP A 497 -14.26 4.92 24.98
C ASP A 497 -14.94 6.04 24.18
N GLU A 498 -14.68 6.08 22.88
CA GLU A 498 -15.24 7.08 21.96
C GLU A 498 -16.78 7.01 21.90
N THR A 499 -17.39 5.92 22.38
CA THR A 499 -18.85 5.79 22.48
C THR A 499 -19.47 6.59 23.64
N THR A 500 -18.66 7.07 24.60
CA THR A 500 -19.13 7.76 25.81
C THR A 500 -19.37 9.27 25.64
N HIS A 501 -19.35 9.80 24.42
CA HIS A 501 -19.82 11.17 24.14
C HIS A 501 -21.33 11.29 23.87
N ASN A 502 -22.07 10.18 23.87
CA ASN A 502 -23.53 10.19 24.03
C ASN A 502 -23.90 9.62 25.41
N GLY A 503 -24.65 10.41 26.17
CA GLY A 503 -24.74 10.33 27.62
C GLY A 503 -25.27 9.03 28.20
N ASN A 504 -24.67 8.62 29.34
CA ASN A 504 -25.36 8.10 30.54
C ASN A 504 -24.37 7.60 31.62
N HIS A 505 -23.30 8.35 31.89
CA HIS A 505 -22.64 8.28 33.20
C HIS A 505 -22.87 9.61 33.91
N GLN A 506 -23.51 9.55 35.08
CA GLN A 506 -23.66 10.71 35.97
C GLN A 506 -22.26 11.25 36.31
N SER A 507 -21.77 12.22 35.55
CA SER A 507 -20.65 13.05 35.98
C SER A 507 -21.13 13.80 37.22
N THR A 508 -20.60 13.45 38.39
CA THR A 508 -20.83 14.22 39.60
C THR A 508 -20.47 15.69 39.32
N GLY A 509 -21.42 16.60 39.50
CA GLY A 509 -21.36 18.00 39.09
C GLY A 509 -20.35 18.90 39.82
N ARG A 510 -19.07 18.53 39.85
CA ARG A 510 -17.96 19.45 40.14
C ARG A 510 -16.88 19.23 39.07
N ARG A 511 -16.64 20.23 38.22
CA ARG A 511 -15.38 20.34 37.45
C ARG A 511 -14.24 20.51 38.46
N GLN A 512 -13.70 19.40 38.98
CA GLN A 512 -12.43 19.42 39.71
C GLN A 512 -11.31 19.55 38.69
N SER A 513 -10.35 20.45 38.93
CA SER A 513 -9.13 20.53 38.12
C SER A 513 -8.26 19.30 38.38
N ALA A 514 -7.44 18.90 37.39
CA ALA A 514 -6.48 17.81 37.57
C ALA A 514 -5.56 18.06 38.77
N ARG A 515 -5.22 19.33 39.03
CA ARG A 515 -4.50 19.76 40.24
C ARG A 515 -5.22 19.38 41.54
N SER A 516 -6.50 19.72 41.66
CA SER A 516 -7.32 19.37 42.83
C SER A 516 -7.39 17.85 43.01
N MET A 517 -7.47 17.10 41.90
CA MET A 517 -7.51 15.64 41.94
C MET A 517 -6.21 15.04 42.45
N VAL A 518 -5.06 15.55 42.00
CA VAL A 518 -3.73 15.11 42.49
C VAL A 518 -3.57 15.41 43.98
N GLU A 519 -4.04 16.56 44.45
CA GLU A 519 -4.03 16.91 45.88
C GLU A 519 -4.97 16.01 46.70
N ASP A 520 -6.19 15.74 46.22
CA ASP A 520 -7.17 14.84 46.86
C ASP A 520 -6.64 13.40 46.97
N MET A 521 -5.95 12.91 45.93
CA MET A 521 -5.30 11.60 45.92
C MET A 521 -4.15 11.53 46.93
N LYS A 522 -3.33 12.58 47.03
CA LYS A 522 -2.21 12.66 48.00
C LYS A 522 -2.67 12.75 49.45
N ASN A 523 -3.80 13.42 49.71
CA ASN A 523 -4.34 13.62 51.06
C ASN A 523 -5.12 12.41 51.61
N GLY A 524 -5.16 11.28 50.90
CA GLY A 524 -5.77 10.04 51.38
C GLY A 524 -7.31 10.06 51.47
N SER A 525 -7.97 11.08 50.92
CA SER A 525 -9.44 11.14 50.84
C SER A 525 -10.03 10.15 49.82
N LEU A 526 -9.16 9.54 49.01
CA LEU A 526 -9.43 8.54 47.97
C LEU A 526 -8.61 7.28 48.29
N HIS A 527 -9.08 6.44 49.22
CA HIS A 527 -8.34 5.25 49.64
C HIS A 527 -8.71 4.02 48.78
N PRO A 528 -7.76 3.38 48.07
CA PRO A 528 -8.02 2.11 47.41
C PRO A 528 -7.75 0.96 48.40
N GLN A 529 -8.76 0.58 49.19
CA GLN A 529 -8.70 -0.66 49.98
C GLN A 529 -9.32 -1.80 49.19
N TYR A 530 -8.48 -2.63 48.58
CA TYR A 530 -8.91 -3.91 48.01
C TYR A 530 -8.84 -4.98 49.10
N ARG A 531 -9.98 -5.32 49.73
CA ARG A 531 -10.17 -6.56 50.50
C ARG A 531 -11.33 -7.35 49.88
N LYS A 532 -11.00 -8.55 49.39
CA LYS A 532 -11.87 -9.71 49.11
C LYS A 532 -13.36 -9.42 48.86
N ARG A 533 -13.76 -9.39 47.59
CA ARG A 533 -15.11 -9.86 47.19
C ARG A 533 -15.11 -11.39 47.22
N GLU A 534 -15.54 -11.96 48.33
CA GLU A 534 -16.18 -13.29 48.32
C GLU A 534 -17.16 -13.53 49.47
N SER A 535 -17.40 -12.54 50.34
CA SER A 535 -18.40 -12.66 51.39
C SER A 535 -19.01 -11.29 51.63
N GLU A 536 -20.23 -11.07 51.14
CA GLU A 536 -21.24 -10.09 51.57
C GLU A 536 -22.18 -9.74 50.41
N LEU A 537 -22.80 -10.77 49.85
CA LEU A 537 -24.16 -10.72 49.35
C LEU A 537 -25.06 -11.08 50.54
N LYS A 538 -25.51 -10.06 51.27
CA LYS A 538 -26.55 -10.05 52.31
C LYS A 538 -26.40 -8.66 52.95
N THR A 539 -27.22 -7.68 52.66
CA THR A 539 -28.65 -7.67 52.96
C THR A 539 -29.33 -6.58 52.14
N LEU A 540 -30.26 -6.97 51.27
CA LEU A 540 -31.27 -6.07 50.73
C LEU A 540 -32.60 -6.40 51.41
N ASP A 541 -33.33 -5.35 51.72
CA ASP A 541 -34.59 -5.26 52.46
C ASP A 541 -35.59 -6.38 52.09
N VAL A 542 -36.06 -7.13 53.09
CA VAL A 542 -36.74 -8.44 52.93
C VAL A 542 -38.16 -8.33 52.37
N THR A 543 -38.78 -7.14 52.35
CA THR A 543 -40.16 -6.99 51.87
C THR A 543 -40.26 -6.69 50.36
N ALA A 544 -39.22 -6.14 49.74
CA ALA A 544 -39.17 -5.90 48.29
C ALA A 544 -38.72 -7.15 47.49
N TRP A 545 -37.96 -8.03 48.13
CA TRP A 545 -37.46 -9.27 47.52
C TRP A 545 -38.55 -10.29 47.20
N ASP A 546 -39.56 -10.43 48.05
CA ASP A 546 -40.64 -11.38 47.85
C ASP A 546 -41.56 -10.97 46.68
N GLU A 547 -41.83 -9.67 46.50
CA GLU A 547 -42.59 -9.16 45.35
C GLU A 547 -41.81 -9.29 44.02
N LEU A 548 -40.51 -8.98 44.01
CA LEU A 548 -39.63 -9.16 42.84
C LEU A 548 -39.51 -10.63 42.44
N LYS A 549 -39.44 -11.53 43.43
CA LYS A 549 -39.38 -12.98 43.20
C LYS A 549 -40.69 -13.50 42.60
N LEU A 550 -41.83 -13.07 43.13
CA LEU A 550 -43.15 -13.47 42.60
C LEU A 550 -43.36 -12.98 41.16
N ALA A 551 -42.96 -11.73 40.86
CA ALA A 551 -43.03 -11.18 39.52
C ALA A 551 -42.06 -11.88 38.54
N ALA A 552 -40.89 -12.33 39.01
CA ALA A 552 -39.96 -13.14 38.23
C ALA A 552 -40.50 -14.55 37.94
N GLU A 553 -41.11 -15.20 38.93
CA GLU A 553 -41.78 -16.51 38.77
C GLU A 553 -42.95 -16.43 37.79
N PHE A 554 -43.75 -15.37 37.85
CA PHE A 554 -44.85 -15.12 36.90
C PHE A 554 -44.35 -14.92 35.46
N LYS A 555 -43.31 -14.10 35.25
CA LYS A 555 -42.69 -13.91 33.92
C LYS A 555 -42.13 -15.23 33.37
N LYS A 556 -41.52 -16.05 34.23
CA LYS A 556 -41.00 -17.36 33.85
C LYS A 556 -42.12 -18.35 33.47
N ALA A 557 -43.16 -18.45 34.28
CA ALA A 557 -44.32 -19.31 33.97
C ALA A 557 -44.96 -18.93 32.62
N ALA A 558 -45.05 -17.63 32.35
CA ALA A 558 -45.54 -17.12 31.07
C ALA A 558 -44.64 -17.48 29.88
N ALA A 559 -43.31 -17.45 30.05
CA ALA A 559 -42.34 -17.87 29.03
C ALA A 559 -42.39 -19.39 28.76
N ASP A 560 -42.48 -20.17 29.83
CA ASP A 560 -42.48 -21.64 29.79
C ASP A 560 -43.80 -22.21 29.23
N GLY A 561 -44.86 -21.40 29.15
CA GLY A 561 -46.17 -21.80 28.62
C GLY A 561 -47.07 -22.53 29.63
N ASP A 562 -46.75 -22.44 30.92
CA ASP A 562 -47.48 -23.07 32.01
C ASP A 562 -48.78 -22.30 32.30
N TYR A 563 -49.89 -22.75 31.72
CA TYR A 563 -51.16 -22.05 31.76
C TYR A 563 -51.74 -21.97 33.17
N GLU A 564 -51.83 -23.11 33.88
CA GLU A 564 -52.44 -23.15 35.21
C GLU A 564 -51.65 -22.31 36.21
N ASN A 565 -50.31 -22.36 36.15
CA ASN A 565 -49.47 -21.61 37.06
C ASN A 565 -49.43 -20.11 36.71
N THR A 566 -49.44 -19.77 35.41
CA THR A 566 -49.55 -18.37 34.98
C THR A 566 -50.88 -17.75 35.43
N GLU A 567 -52.00 -18.48 35.31
CA GLU A 567 -53.31 -18.02 35.78
C GLU A 567 -53.35 -17.86 37.30
N ALA A 568 -52.81 -18.83 38.05
CA ALA A 568 -52.76 -18.79 39.50
C ALA A 568 -51.86 -17.67 40.04
N LEU A 569 -50.75 -17.36 39.36
CA LEU A 569 -49.83 -16.28 39.71
C LEU A 569 -50.37 -14.91 39.29
N LEU A 570 -51.14 -14.82 38.19
CA LEU A 570 -51.76 -13.58 37.74
C LEU A 570 -52.69 -12.96 38.78
N GLU A 571 -53.38 -13.78 39.59
CA GLU A 571 -54.24 -13.33 40.69
C GLU A 571 -53.46 -12.92 41.95
N LYS A 572 -52.18 -13.31 42.06
CA LYS A 572 -51.33 -13.08 43.25
C LYS A 572 -50.34 -11.93 43.06
N VAL A 573 -49.94 -11.65 41.82
CA VAL A 573 -49.01 -10.56 41.49
C VAL A 573 -49.75 -9.22 41.58
N ARG A 574 -49.23 -8.31 42.40
CA ARG A 574 -49.83 -6.99 42.66
C ARG A 574 -49.88 -6.08 41.43
N ASP A 575 -48.84 -6.13 40.60
CA ASP A 575 -48.80 -5.46 39.30
C ASP A 575 -48.41 -6.47 38.20
N PRO A 576 -49.39 -7.02 37.46
CA PRO A 576 -49.13 -8.00 36.40
C PRO A 576 -48.45 -7.39 35.16
N ASN A 577 -48.35 -6.06 35.06
CA ASN A 577 -47.60 -5.38 33.99
C ASN A 577 -46.13 -5.14 34.36
N HIS A 578 -45.70 -5.56 35.55
CA HIS A 578 -44.34 -5.39 36.02
C HIS A 578 -43.32 -5.89 35.00
N THR A 579 -42.41 -5.00 34.61
CA THR A 579 -41.37 -5.27 33.62
C THR A 579 -40.07 -5.70 34.26
N ASP A 580 -39.23 -6.46 33.57
CA ASP A 580 -37.82 -6.60 33.97
C ASP A 580 -36.98 -5.35 33.61
N GLU A 581 -35.68 -5.42 33.89
CA GLU A 581 -34.72 -4.34 33.62
C GLU A 581 -34.64 -3.95 32.13
N SER A 582 -35.08 -4.83 31.22
CA SER A 582 -35.15 -4.57 29.78
C SER A 582 -36.52 -4.06 29.33
N GLY A 583 -37.45 -3.83 30.25
CA GLY A 583 -38.81 -3.39 29.96
C GLY A 583 -39.76 -4.53 29.55
N TRP A 584 -39.38 -5.81 29.67
CA TRP A 584 -40.23 -6.91 29.24
C TRP A 584 -41.23 -7.32 30.32
N SER A 585 -42.51 -7.33 29.94
CA SER A 585 -43.60 -7.89 30.76
C SER A 585 -43.77 -9.40 30.53
N ALA A 586 -44.58 -10.06 31.35
CA ALA A 586 -44.92 -11.48 31.16
C ALA A 586 -45.57 -11.75 29.78
N LEU A 587 -46.29 -10.78 29.22
CA LEU A 587 -46.84 -10.88 27.87
C LEU A 587 -45.75 -10.86 26.79
N HIS A 588 -44.69 -10.05 26.94
CA HIS A 588 -43.56 -10.05 26.00
C HIS A 588 -42.86 -11.41 25.98
N HIS A 589 -42.61 -11.98 27.17
CA HIS A 589 -42.00 -13.30 27.33
C HIS A 589 -42.86 -14.43 26.73
N ALA A 590 -44.17 -14.40 26.95
CA ALA A 590 -45.10 -15.38 26.37
C ALA A 590 -45.20 -15.28 24.84
N VAL A 591 -45.25 -14.07 24.30
CA VAL A 591 -45.33 -13.82 22.85
C VAL A 591 -44.03 -14.21 22.16
N TRP A 592 -42.88 -13.81 22.71
CA TRP A 592 -41.56 -14.15 22.16
C TRP A 592 -41.31 -15.66 22.15
N SER A 593 -41.80 -16.36 23.17
CA SER A 593 -41.69 -17.83 23.29
C SER A 593 -42.75 -18.58 22.48
N GLY A 594 -43.66 -17.88 21.79
CA GLY A 594 -44.69 -18.47 20.93
C GLY A 594 -45.87 -19.11 21.67
N GLN A 595 -46.05 -18.81 22.97
CA GLN A 595 -47.02 -19.47 23.84
C GLN A 595 -48.44 -18.93 23.63
N THR A 596 -49.10 -19.39 22.57
CA THR A 596 -50.37 -18.81 22.09
C THR A 596 -51.51 -18.91 23.10
N LYS A 597 -51.60 -19.99 23.88
CA LYS A 597 -52.64 -20.17 24.93
C LYS A 597 -52.45 -19.22 26.11
N VAL A 598 -51.21 -19.08 26.59
CA VAL A 598 -50.87 -18.19 27.71
C VAL A 598 -50.96 -16.73 27.28
N ALA A 599 -50.47 -16.37 26.09
CA ALA A 599 -50.65 -15.04 25.54
C ALA A 599 -52.14 -14.66 25.40
N LYS A 600 -53.03 -15.57 24.96
CA LYS A 600 -54.49 -15.32 24.92
C LYS A 600 -55.10 -15.01 26.30
N LEU A 601 -54.62 -15.65 27.36
CA LEU A 601 -55.04 -15.37 28.73
C LEU A 601 -54.57 -13.95 29.13
N LEU A 602 -53.29 -13.66 28.90
CA LEU A 602 -52.65 -12.42 29.30
C LEU A 602 -53.16 -11.20 28.52
N VAL A 603 -53.46 -11.34 27.22
CA VAL A 603 -53.95 -10.24 26.37
C VAL A 603 -55.24 -9.61 26.88
N LYS A 604 -56.09 -10.38 27.59
CA LYS A 604 -57.36 -9.87 28.14
C LYS A 604 -57.18 -9.05 29.41
N ARG A 605 -56.03 -9.14 30.07
CA ARG A 605 -55.81 -8.66 31.45
C ARG A 605 -54.59 -7.76 31.62
N LEU A 606 -53.65 -7.79 30.68
CA LEU A 606 -52.42 -6.98 30.70
C LEU A 606 -52.50 -5.84 29.65
N ASN A 607 -51.66 -4.84 29.85
CA ASN A 607 -51.51 -3.71 28.94
C ASN A 607 -50.79 -4.16 27.65
N LEU A 608 -51.50 -4.09 26.52
CA LEU A 608 -50.98 -4.42 25.19
C LEU A 608 -50.05 -3.35 24.61
N GLN A 609 -50.09 -2.15 25.16
CA GLN A 609 -49.29 -0.99 24.73
C GLN A 609 -48.05 -0.81 25.60
N GLN A 610 -47.79 -1.75 26.53
CA GLN A 610 -46.56 -1.73 27.31
C GLN A 610 -45.37 -1.91 26.36
N GLN A 611 -44.43 -0.96 26.40
CA GLN A 611 -43.24 -1.00 25.56
C GLN A 611 -42.04 -1.51 26.35
N THR A 612 -41.15 -2.24 25.67
CA THR A 612 -39.81 -2.58 26.17
C THR A 612 -38.93 -1.34 26.23
N ALA A 613 -37.72 -1.47 26.80
CA ALA A 613 -36.71 -0.42 26.77
C ALA A 613 -36.26 -0.02 25.35
N ARG A 614 -36.63 -0.79 24.31
CA ARG A 614 -36.37 -0.50 22.88
C ARG A 614 -37.60 0.07 22.15
N GLY A 615 -38.68 0.36 22.88
CA GLY A 615 -39.94 0.84 22.32
C GLY A 615 -40.79 -0.27 21.65
N GLU A 616 -40.56 -1.55 21.95
CA GLU A 616 -41.30 -2.66 21.34
C GLU A 616 -42.59 -2.96 22.09
N GLU A 617 -43.73 -2.92 21.42
CA GLU A 617 -44.95 -3.60 21.89
C GLU A 617 -44.92 -5.12 21.63
N PRO A 618 -45.72 -5.94 22.33
CA PRO A 618 -45.87 -7.37 22.05
C PRO A 618 -46.22 -7.68 20.58
N LEU A 619 -46.93 -6.79 19.88
CA LEU A 619 -47.23 -6.93 18.46
C LEU A 619 -45.96 -6.95 17.59
N HIS A 620 -44.93 -6.20 17.95
CA HIS A 620 -43.64 -6.20 17.24
C HIS A 620 -42.99 -7.59 17.33
N LEU A 621 -42.93 -8.16 18.53
CA LEU A 621 -42.36 -9.49 18.78
C LEU A 621 -43.17 -10.59 18.08
N ALA A 622 -44.51 -10.51 18.11
CA ALA A 622 -45.37 -11.47 17.41
C ALA A 622 -45.16 -11.45 15.88
N SER A 623 -44.96 -10.25 15.33
CA SER A 623 -44.74 -10.03 13.90
C SER A 623 -43.36 -10.49 13.45
N GLU A 624 -42.34 -10.29 14.29
CA GLU A 624 -40.97 -10.80 14.06
C GLU A 624 -40.90 -12.34 14.10
N ARG A 625 -41.74 -12.98 14.92
CA ARG A 625 -41.81 -14.45 15.03
C ARG A 625 -42.76 -15.11 14.03
N GLY A 626 -43.59 -14.33 13.34
CA GLY A 626 -44.52 -14.84 12.33
C GLY A 626 -45.71 -15.60 12.88
N ASN A 627 -46.09 -15.39 14.15
CA ASN A 627 -47.26 -16.04 14.71
C ASN A 627 -48.54 -15.28 14.28
N LYS A 628 -49.10 -15.68 13.13
CA LYS A 628 -50.30 -15.04 12.54
C LYS A 628 -51.47 -14.96 13.53
N GLU A 629 -51.70 -16.01 14.31
CA GLU A 629 -52.81 -16.04 15.27
C GLU A 629 -52.62 -15.00 16.38
N LEU A 630 -51.41 -14.89 16.95
CA LEU A 630 -51.10 -13.87 17.95
C LEU A 630 -51.12 -12.46 17.38
N VAL A 631 -50.64 -12.27 16.16
CA VAL A 631 -50.71 -10.97 15.48
C VAL A 631 -52.17 -10.52 15.32
N LEU A 632 -53.07 -11.39 14.84
CA LEU A 632 -54.50 -11.07 14.70
C LEU A 632 -55.19 -10.73 16.03
N ILE A 633 -54.74 -11.36 17.12
CA ILE A 633 -55.27 -11.08 18.47
C ILE A 633 -54.76 -9.74 19.00
N LEU A 634 -53.48 -9.44 18.82
CA LEU A 634 -52.84 -8.22 19.30
C LEU A 634 -53.23 -6.98 18.47
N LEU A 635 -53.48 -7.15 17.17
CA LEU A 635 -53.93 -6.08 16.27
C LEU A 635 -55.17 -5.34 16.77
N LYS A 636 -56.05 -5.99 17.53
CA LYS A 636 -57.30 -5.39 18.04
C LYS A 636 -57.11 -4.37 19.17
N GLY A 637 -55.93 -4.30 19.79
CA GLY A 637 -55.67 -3.40 20.93
C GLY A 637 -54.28 -2.77 20.98
N SER A 638 -53.39 -3.10 20.04
CA SER A 638 -52.09 -2.46 19.85
C SER A 638 -52.19 -1.19 19.00
N THR A 639 -51.16 -0.35 19.04
CA THR A 639 -51.14 0.90 18.27
C THR A 639 -50.62 0.65 16.84
N PRO A 640 -51.44 0.84 15.78
CA PRO A 640 -50.99 0.64 14.41
C PRO A 640 -49.87 1.60 14.04
N ASN A 641 -48.86 1.13 13.30
CA ASN A 641 -47.71 1.91 12.83
C ASN A 641 -46.80 2.51 13.92
N LEU A 642 -46.94 2.09 15.19
CA LEU A 642 -45.98 2.48 16.22
C LEU A 642 -44.57 2.07 15.80
N ARG A 643 -43.62 2.97 16.03
CA ARG A 643 -42.21 2.78 15.66
C ARG A 643 -41.37 2.60 16.92
N ARG A 644 -40.48 1.62 16.88
CA ARG A 644 -39.40 1.42 17.85
C ARG A 644 -38.37 2.55 17.79
N GLU A 645 -37.38 2.53 18.68
CA GLU A 645 -36.26 3.49 18.66
C GLU A 645 -35.47 3.51 17.34
N ASP A 646 -35.38 2.37 16.64
CA ASP A 646 -34.74 2.25 15.32
C ASP A 646 -35.67 2.64 14.15
N GLY A 647 -36.89 3.07 14.44
CA GLY A 647 -37.90 3.46 13.45
C GLY A 647 -38.72 2.30 12.87
N LEU A 648 -38.44 1.04 13.24
CA LEU A 648 -39.19 -0.12 12.73
C LEU A 648 -40.57 -0.23 13.36
N ASN A 649 -41.57 -0.53 12.53
CA ASN A 649 -42.92 -0.91 12.98
C ASN A 649 -43.15 -2.43 12.78
N ALA A 650 -44.28 -2.94 13.26
CA ALA A 650 -44.62 -4.36 13.14
C ALA A 650 -44.68 -4.86 11.67
N LEU A 651 -45.07 -4.00 10.71
CA LEU A 651 -45.08 -4.33 9.28
C LEU A 651 -43.67 -4.55 8.72
N HIS A 652 -42.68 -3.75 9.14
CA HIS A 652 -41.27 -3.97 8.79
C HIS A 652 -40.77 -5.33 9.30
N LEU A 653 -41.10 -5.68 10.55
CA LEU A 653 -40.69 -6.95 11.16
C LEU A 653 -41.34 -8.16 10.47
N ALA A 654 -42.63 -8.06 10.13
CA ALA A 654 -43.34 -9.10 9.38
C ALA A 654 -42.76 -9.28 7.97
N ALA A 655 -42.45 -8.18 7.27
CA ALA A 655 -41.83 -8.21 5.95
C ALA A 655 -40.40 -8.77 6.00
N MET A 656 -39.62 -8.40 7.02
CA MET A 656 -38.26 -8.90 7.26
C MET A 656 -38.24 -10.40 7.54
N GLY A 657 -39.21 -10.92 8.29
CA GLY A 657 -39.36 -12.34 8.59
C GLY A 657 -40.00 -13.17 7.47
N GLY A 658 -40.51 -12.51 6.42
CA GLY A 658 -41.09 -13.17 5.25
C GLY A 658 -42.52 -13.67 5.42
N PHE A 659 -43.28 -13.10 6.34
CA PHE A 659 -44.63 -13.56 6.67
C PHE A 659 -45.69 -12.88 5.80
N ALA A 660 -45.77 -13.24 4.52
CA ALA A 660 -46.70 -12.63 3.55
C ALA A 660 -48.17 -12.63 4.02
N GLY A 661 -48.62 -13.71 4.64
CA GLY A 661 -49.99 -13.82 5.18
C GLY A 661 -50.28 -12.94 6.40
N ILE A 662 -49.25 -12.37 7.05
CA ILE A 662 -49.40 -11.34 8.10
C ILE A 662 -49.36 -9.95 7.46
N VAL A 663 -48.43 -9.74 6.52
CA VAL A 663 -48.32 -8.51 5.73
C VAL A 663 -49.65 -8.21 5.01
N ASP A 664 -50.26 -9.19 4.35
CA ASP A 664 -51.55 -9.05 3.67
C ASP A 664 -52.67 -8.57 4.61
N GLU A 665 -52.74 -9.11 5.83
CA GLU A 665 -53.75 -8.74 6.83
C GLU A 665 -53.52 -7.31 7.33
N MET A 666 -52.27 -6.96 7.65
CA MET A 666 -51.91 -5.59 8.07
C MET A 666 -52.21 -4.56 6.97
N LEU A 667 -51.88 -4.86 5.71
CA LEU A 667 -52.17 -3.95 4.60
C LEU A 667 -53.68 -3.83 4.31
N SER A 668 -54.46 -4.90 4.54
CA SER A 668 -55.92 -4.84 4.41
C SER A 668 -56.59 -3.94 5.45
N GLU A 669 -55.96 -3.76 6.62
CA GLU A 669 -56.37 -2.87 7.71
C GLU A 669 -55.80 -1.44 7.54
N ASN A 670 -55.37 -1.06 6.33
CA ASN A 670 -54.91 0.29 5.96
C ASN A 670 -53.69 0.79 6.76
N TRP A 671 -52.73 -0.10 7.06
CA TRP A 671 -51.43 0.26 7.64
C TRP A 671 -50.62 1.16 6.70
N GLU A 672 -49.67 1.93 7.26
CA GLU A 672 -48.81 2.83 6.49
C GLU A 672 -47.81 2.02 5.65
N ILE A 673 -48.20 1.67 4.42
CA ILE A 673 -47.46 0.80 3.49
C ILE A 673 -46.05 1.32 3.16
N ASN A 674 -45.89 2.64 3.15
CA ASN A 674 -44.65 3.34 2.81
C ASN A 674 -43.93 3.93 4.04
N ALA A 675 -44.26 3.45 5.25
CA ALA A 675 -43.54 3.84 6.46
C ALA A 675 -42.04 3.52 6.32
N THR A 676 -41.19 4.42 6.80
CA THR A 676 -39.73 4.26 6.76
C THR A 676 -39.12 4.10 8.15
N ASP A 677 -38.07 3.30 8.26
CA ASP A 677 -37.25 3.22 9.47
C ASP A 677 -36.29 4.42 9.63
N SER A 678 -35.43 4.39 10.64
CA SER A 678 -34.38 5.42 10.87
C SER A 678 -33.35 5.53 9.74
N LYS A 679 -33.25 4.51 8.87
CA LYS A 679 -32.38 4.47 7.69
C LYS A 679 -33.12 4.87 6.40
N GLY A 680 -34.39 5.26 6.49
CA GLY A 680 -35.23 5.57 5.33
C GLY A 680 -35.73 4.32 4.59
N GLN A 681 -35.53 3.12 5.12
CA GLN A 681 -35.95 1.88 4.46
C GLN A 681 -37.42 1.60 4.74
N THR A 682 -38.18 1.26 3.70
CA THR A 682 -39.54 0.74 3.85
C THR A 682 -39.55 -0.78 4.04
N ALA A 683 -40.68 -1.33 4.47
CA ALA A 683 -40.87 -2.78 4.57
C ALA A 683 -40.64 -3.49 3.21
N LEU A 684 -40.97 -2.82 2.09
CA LEU A 684 -40.65 -3.30 0.75
C LEU A 684 -39.15 -3.35 0.46
N HIS A 685 -38.35 -2.38 0.93
CA HIS A 685 -36.89 -2.42 0.82
C HIS A 685 -36.33 -3.67 1.52
N MET A 686 -36.81 -3.97 2.74
CA MET A 686 -36.34 -5.11 3.53
C MET A 686 -36.71 -6.46 2.91
N ALA A 687 -37.92 -6.57 2.34
CA ALA A 687 -38.36 -7.77 1.63
C ALA A 687 -37.57 -7.97 0.33
N SER A 688 -37.25 -6.88 -0.38
CA SER A 688 -36.50 -6.92 -1.63
C SER A 688 -35.01 -7.27 -1.43
N ASP A 689 -34.38 -6.73 -0.38
CA ASP A 689 -33.01 -7.05 0.05
C ASP A 689 -32.84 -8.56 0.38
N ARG A 690 -33.90 -9.16 0.94
CA ARG A 690 -33.94 -10.58 1.30
C ARG A 690 -34.49 -11.50 0.20
N GLY A 691 -34.98 -10.95 -0.90
CA GLY A 691 -35.53 -11.74 -2.01
C GLY A 691 -36.84 -12.47 -1.67
N ILE A 692 -37.66 -11.92 -0.78
CA ILE A 692 -38.89 -12.60 -0.33
C ILE A 692 -40.03 -12.30 -1.31
N GLU A 693 -40.17 -13.17 -2.31
CA GLU A 693 -41.11 -13.01 -3.43
C GLU A 693 -42.57 -12.80 -2.98
N ASP A 694 -43.07 -13.63 -2.05
CA ASP A 694 -44.48 -13.57 -1.61
C ASP A 694 -44.83 -12.25 -0.91
N VAL A 695 -43.89 -11.72 -0.11
CA VAL A 695 -44.06 -10.44 0.58
C VAL A 695 -44.00 -9.29 -0.42
N VAL A 696 -43.05 -9.33 -1.36
CA VAL A 696 -42.97 -8.32 -2.43
C VAL A 696 -44.24 -8.36 -3.30
N HIS A 697 -44.77 -9.54 -3.59
CA HIS A 697 -46.03 -9.68 -4.30
C HIS A 697 -47.20 -9.03 -3.54
N ALA A 698 -47.31 -9.25 -2.23
CA ALA A 698 -48.30 -8.58 -1.39
C ALA A 698 -48.18 -7.04 -1.47
N PHE A 699 -46.97 -6.48 -1.36
CA PHE A 699 -46.76 -5.03 -1.50
C PHE A 699 -47.12 -4.51 -2.89
N THR A 700 -46.79 -5.23 -3.97
CA THR A 700 -47.18 -4.83 -5.34
C THR A 700 -48.70 -4.86 -5.54
N LYS A 701 -49.40 -5.84 -4.95
CA LYS A 701 -50.87 -5.98 -5.00
C LYS A 701 -51.57 -4.78 -4.37
N TYR A 702 -51.03 -4.22 -3.28
CA TYR A 702 -51.54 -3.02 -2.61
C TYR A 702 -50.91 -1.71 -3.12
N ASN A 703 -50.21 -1.76 -4.27
CA ASN A 703 -49.65 -0.59 -4.96
C ASN A 703 -48.69 0.25 -4.08
N ALA A 704 -47.77 -0.43 -3.37
CA ALA A 704 -46.68 0.22 -2.64
C ALA A 704 -45.85 1.14 -3.56
N ASP A 705 -45.23 2.19 -3.01
CA ASP A 705 -44.39 3.06 -3.80
C ASP A 705 -42.99 2.45 -3.98
N HIS A 706 -42.77 1.85 -5.16
CA HIS A 706 -41.51 1.21 -5.54
C HIS A 706 -40.39 2.20 -5.92
N GLY A 707 -40.69 3.51 -5.99
CA GLY A 707 -39.75 4.57 -6.35
C GLY A 707 -39.09 5.26 -5.14
N LEU A 708 -39.54 4.95 -3.93
CA LEU A 708 -38.97 5.48 -2.70
C LEU A 708 -37.50 5.05 -2.56
N LYS A 709 -36.71 5.97 -2.02
CA LYS A 709 -35.28 5.81 -1.79
C LYS A 709 -34.98 5.85 -0.30
N ASP A 710 -34.10 4.96 0.15
CA ASP A 710 -33.56 5.02 1.50
C ASP A 710 -32.54 6.17 1.69
N ASN A 711 -31.98 6.33 2.89
CA ASN A 711 -31.01 7.38 3.19
C ASN A 711 -29.69 7.26 2.39
N LYS A 712 -29.48 6.16 1.66
CA LYS A 712 -28.36 5.95 0.72
C LYS A 712 -28.80 6.10 -0.73
N ALA A 713 -29.97 6.71 -0.95
CA ALA A 713 -30.59 6.88 -2.25
C ALA A 713 -30.97 5.57 -2.97
N ARG A 714 -31.05 4.42 -2.28
CA ARG A 714 -31.31 3.10 -2.87
C ARG A 714 -32.81 2.80 -2.92
N THR A 715 -33.26 2.24 -4.03
CA THR A 715 -34.64 1.76 -4.25
C THR A 715 -34.82 0.28 -3.87
N ALA A 716 -36.06 -0.16 -3.71
CA ALA A 716 -36.38 -1.58 -3.51
C ALA A 716 -35.85 -2.45 -4.67
N LEU A 717 -35.91 -1.93 -5.91
CA LEU A 717 -35.39 -2.62 -7.08
C LEU A 717 -33.86 -2.78 -7.02
N SER A 718 -33.13 -1.75 -6.57
CA SER A 718 -31.67 -1.84 -6.46
C SER A 718 -31.24 -2.89 -5.44
N LEU A 719 -31.93 -2.97 -4.30
CA LEU A 719 -31.69 -4.02 -3.30
C LEU A 719 -31.95 -5.43 -3.84
N ALA A 720 -33.03 -5.62 -4.60
CA ALA A 720 -33.31 -6.92 -5.23
C ALA A 720 -32.23 -7.30 -6.27
N VAL A 721 -31.79 -6.34 -7.09
CA VAL A 721 -30.76 -6.54 -8.13
C VAL A 721 -29.42 -6.90 -7.52
N PHE A 722 -28.92 -6.12 -6.55
CA PHE A 722 -27.62 -6.36 -5.90
C PHE A 722 -27.67 -7.51 -4.89
N GLY A 723 -28.85 -7.92 -4.42
CA GLY A 723 -29.07 -9.16 -3.69
C GLY A 723 -29.06 -10.41 -4.57
N GLY A 724 -29.08 -10.26 -5.91
CA GLY A 724 -29.14 -11.37 -6.85
C GLY A 724 -30.54 -11.99 -7.01
N HIS A 725 -31.59 -11.31 -6.56
CA HIS A 725 -32.97 -11.83 -6.50
C HIS A 725 -33.74 -11.54 -7.78
N GLU A 726 -33.46 -12.30 -8.85
CA GLU A 726 -34.01 -12.07 -10.19
C GLU A 726 -35.55 -12.07 -10.23
N SER A 727 -36.20 -13.02 -9.57
CA SER A 727 -37.68 -13.11 -9.52
C SER A 727 -38.30 -11.87 -8.86
N THR A 728 -37.73 -11.46 -7.72
CA THR A 728 -38.17 -10.27 -6.98
C THR A 728 -38.00 -9.01 -7.81
N ALA A 729 -36.86 -8.88 -8.49
CA ALA A 729 -36.58 -7.74 -9.38
C ALA A 729 -37.56 -7.71 -10.58
N LYS A 730 -37.93 -8.87 -11.14
CA LYS A 730 -38.96 -8.98 -12.19
C LYS A 730 -40.35 -8.59 -11.68
N LEU A 731 -40.74 -9.00 -10.47
CA LEU A 731 -42.01 -8.60 -9.85
C LEU A 731 -42.09 -7.07 -9.70
N LEU A 732 -41.03 -6.45 -9.16
CA LEU A 732 -40.95 -5.00 -9.02
C LEU A 732 -41.00 -4.28 -10.38
N ARG A 733 -40.28 -4.79 -11.40
CA ARG A 733 -40.31 -4.24 -12.76
C ARG A 733 -41.70 -4.32 -13.38
N ASN A 734 -42.38 -5.46 -13.25
CA ASN A 734 -43.75 -5.64 -13.74
C ASN A 734 -44.75 -4.71 -13.02
N ALA A 735 -44.47 -4.37 -11.76
CA ALA A 735 -45.22 -3.39 -10.98
C ALA A 735 -44.85 -1.92 -11.31
N GLY A 736 -43.96 -1.67 -12.28
CA GLY A 736 -43.62 -0.35 -12.77
C GLY A 736 -42.32 0.25 -12.24
N ALA A 737 -41.50 -0.50 -11.50
CA ALA A 737 -40.20 -0.01 -11.05
C ALA A 737 -39.26 0.29 -12.25
N ASN A 738 -38.55 1.40 -12.18
CA ASN A 738 -37.63 1.84 -13.23
C ASN A 738 -36.20 1.31 -12.98
N PRO A 739 -35.63 0.46 -13.87
CA PRO A 739 -34.27 -0.05 -13.71
C PRO A 739 -33.18 1.00 -14.01
N ASN A 740 -33.56 2.13 -14.62
CA ASN A 740 -32.65 3.22 -15.01
C ASN A 740 -32.68 4.38 -14.00
N VAL A 741 -33.02 4.09 -12.74
CA VAL A 741 -32.99 5.10 -11.66
C VAL A 741 -31.54 5.47 -11.39
N HIS A 742 -31.31 6.78 -11.27
CA HIS A 742 -30.03 7.31 -10.81
C HIS A 742 -30.04 7.41 -9.29
N GLU A 743 -29.12 6.72 -8.63
CA GLU A 743 -28.92 6.72 -7.18
C GLU A 743 -27.57 7.38 -6.84
N ASP A 744 -27.20 7.41 -5.56
CA ASP A 744 -25.88 7.90 -5.14
C ASP A 744 -24.81 6.95 -5.68
N GLY A 745 -24.05 7.41 -6.68
CA GLY A 745 -23.04 6.61 -7.37
C GLY A 745 -23.38 6.22 -8.81
N GLY A 746 -24.53 6.66 -9.34
CA GLY A 746 -24.88 6.47 -10.75
C GLY A 746 -26.13 5.61 -10.97
N THR A 747 -26.34 5.19 -12.21
CA THR A 747 -27.38 4.20 -12.54
C THR A 747 -27.07 2.83 -11.92
N LEU A 748 -28.08 1.96 -11.79
CA LEU A 748 -27.87 0.59 -11.28
C LEU A 748 -26.83 -0.19 -12.10
N LEU A 749 -26.81 0.05 -13.42
CA LEU A 749 -25.84 -0.57 -14.31
C LEU A 749 -24.41 -0.07 -14.04
N GLU A 750 -24.22 1.24 -13.88
CA GLU A 750 -22.91 1.83 -13.54
C GLU A 750 -22.38 1.31 -12.21
N GLN A 751 -23.25 1.19 -11.20
CA GLN A 751 -22.90 0.62 -9.91
C GLN A 751 -22.53 -0.86 -10.03
N ALA A 752 -23.29 -1.65 -10.81
CA ALA A 752 -22.98 -3.07 -11.05
C ALA A 752 -21.63 -3.28 -11.75
N VAL A 753 -21.29 -2.43 -12.72
CA VAL A 753 -19.95 -2.45 -13.36
C VAL A 753 -18.87 -2.03 -12.36
N THR A 754 -19.09 -0.96 -11.57
CA THR A 754 -18.12 -0.50 -10.56
C THR A 754 -17.83 -1.57 -9.51
N LEU A 755 -18.85 -2.32 -9.09
CA LEU A 755 -18.75 -3.42 -8.13
C LEU A 755 -18.27 -4.74 -8.76
N ASN A 756 -18.12 -4.79 -10.10
CA ASN A 756 -17.83 -6.01 -10.86
C ASN A 756 -18.86 -7.13 -10.60
N ASP A 757 -20.14 -6.77 -10.45
CA ASP A 757 -21.24 -7.70 -10.18
C ASP A 757 -21.91 -8.16 -11.48
N ASN A 758 -21.42 -9.29 -11.99
CA ASN A 758 -21.94 -9.86 -13.23
C ASN A 758 -23.38 -10.41 -13.11
N THR A 759 -23.83 -10.74 -11.90
CA THR A 759 -25.18 -11.25 -11.67
C THR A 759 -26.19 -10.11 -11.77
N ALA A 760 -25.90 -8.98 -11.11
CA ALA A 760 -26.69 -7.76 -11.22
C ALA A 760 -26.84 -7.29 -12.68
N ILE A 761 -25.76 -7.32 -13.47
CA ILE A 761 -25.80 -6.92 -14.89
C ILE A 761 -26.73 -7.81 -15.72
N LYS A 762 -26.72 -9.13 -15.49
CA LYS A 762 -27.62 -10.07 -16.17
C LYS A 762 -29.08 -9.78 -15.83
N ILE A 763 -29.36 -9.56 -14.55
CA ILE A 763 -30.70 -9.22 -14.08
C ILE A 763 -31.15 -7.92 -14.75
N LEU A 764 -30.36 -6.85 -14.66
CA LEU A 764 -30.66 -5.56 -15.27
C LEU A 764 -30.92 -5.65 -16.78
N GLY A 765 -30.10 -6.42 -17.51
CA GLY A 765 -30.33 -6.70 -18.93
C GLY A 765 -31.68 -7.38 -19.19
N GLY A 766 -32.05 -8.35 -18.36
CA GLY A 766 -33.36 -9.03 -18.42
C GLY A 766 -34.55 -8.14 -18.05
N LEU A 767 -34.34 -7.08 -17.27
CA LEU A 767 -35.37 -6.10 -16.90
C LEU A 767 -35.55 -4.99 -17.96
N GLY A 768 -34.71 -4.97 -18.99
CA GLY A 768 -34.67 -3.92 -20.01
C GLY A 768 -34.06 -2.62 -19.50
N ALA A 769 -33.02 -2.70 -18.66
CA ALA A 769 -32.18 -1.55 -18.34
C ALA A 769 -31.52 -0.99 -19.61
N ASP A 770 -31.31 0.32 -19.65
CA ASP A 770 -30.57 0.97 -20.71
C ASP A 770 -29.08 0.64 -20.55
N LEU A 771 -28.54 -0.11 -21.51
CA LEU A 771 -27.12 -0.53 -21.51
C LEU A 771 -26.18 0.52 -22.12
N GLU A 772 -26.72 1.59 -22.69
CA GLU A 772 -25.97 2.69 -23.30
C GLU A 772 -25.84 3.90 -22.37
N THR A 773 -26.24 3.76 -21.10
CA THR A 773 -26.03 4.80 -20.09
C THR A 773 -24.55 5.14 -19.99
N ARG A 774 -24.29 6.43 -19.78
CA ARG A 774 -22.94 6.95 -19.64
C ARG A 774 -22.74 7.46 -18.24
N ASP A 775 -21.61 7.07 -17.65
CA ASP A 775 -21.21 7.53 -16.34
C ASP A 775 -20.81 9.02 -16.35
N LYS A 776 -20.44 9.54 -15.19
CA LYS A 776 -19.96 10.93 -15.01
C LYS A 776 -18.70 11.29 -15.81
N PHE A 777 -17.96 10.30 -16.30
CA PHE A 777 -16.79 10.48 -17.17
C PHE A 777 -17.14 10.30 -18.64
N ASN A 778 -18.43 10.20 -18.96
CA ASN A 778 -18.97 9.97 -20.28
C ASN A 778 -18.59 8.58 -20.85
N HIS A 779 -18.27 7.60 -20.00
CA HIS A 779 -18.01 6.22 -20.42
C HIS A 779 -19.28 5.37 -20.38
N SER A 780 -19.47 4.55 -21.41
CA SER A 780 -20.49 3.49 -21.39
C SER A 780 -20.11 2.39 -20.37
N ALA A 781 -21.09 1.56 -19.98
CA ALA A 781 -20.85 0.44 -19.07
C ALA A 781 -19.70 -0.50 -19.51
N ILE A 782 -19.58 -0.77 -20.82
CA ILE A 782 -18.53 -1.63 -21.36
C ILE A 782 -17.18 -0.91 -21.48
N GLU A 783 -17.18 0.40 -21.70
CA GLU A 783 -15.98 1.25 -21.65
C GLU A 783 -15.38 1.22 -20.25
N SER A 784 -16.21 1.41 -19.21
CA SER A 784 -15.78 1.30 -17.81
C SER A 784 -15.34 -0.11 -17.45
N ALA A 785 -16.03 -1.16 -17.91
CA ALA A 785 -15.60 -2.54 -17.71
C ALA A 785 -14.23 -2.83 -18.36
N ALA A 786 -13.97 -2.29 -19.55
CA ALA A 786 -12.68 -2.40 -20.22
C ALA A 786 -11.58 -1.59 -19.53
N TRP A 787 -11.91 -0.40 -19.02
CA TRP A 787 -11.01 0.43 -18.21
C TRP A 787 -10.53 -0.31 -16.95
N TYR A 788 -11.43 -1.05 -16.27
CA TYR A 788 -11.11 -1.84 -15.07
C TYR A 788 -10.64 -3.28 -15.37
N GLY A 789 -10.64 -3.71 -16.63
CA GLY A 789 -10.20 -5.05 -17.04
C GLY A 789 -11.15 -6.19 -16.68
N GLN A 790 -12.45 -5.91 -16.55
CA GLN A 790 -13.48 -6.86 -16.10
C GLN A 790 -13.98 -7.76 -17.24
N VAL A 791 -13.29 -8.89 -17.46
CA VAL A 791 -13.54 -9.80 -18.59
C VAL A 791 -14.98 -10.36 -18.60
N ASP A 792 -15.45 -10.87 -17.46
CA ASP A 792 -16.77 -11.51 -17.37
C ASP A 792 -17.91 -10.52 -17.64
N VAL A 793 -17.73 -9.26 -17.22
CA VAL A 793 -18.67 -8.16 -17.46
C VAL A 793 -18.67 -7.78 -18.94
N ILE A 794 -17.49 -7.65 -19.57
CA ILE A 794 -17.37 -7.38 -21.02
C ILE A 794 -18.09 -8.46 -21.83
N GLU A 795 -17.86 -9.74 -21.52
CA GLU A 795 -18.54 -10.84 -22.22
C GLU A 795 -20.05 -10.79 -22.03
N THR A 796 -20.51 -10.46 -20.83
CA THR A 796 -21.94 -10.45 -20.49
C THR A 796 -22.64 -9.28 -21.18
N LEU A 797 -22.07 -8.08 -21.13
CA LEU A 797 -22.59 -6.91 -21.84
C LEU A 797 -22.61 -7.13 -23.35
N ALA A 798 -21.56 -7.73 -23.92
CA ALA A 798 -21.51 -8.07 -25.34
C ALA A 798 -22.55 -9.12 -25.74
N LYS A 799 -22.85 -10.10 -24.87
CA LYS A 799 -23.93 -11.08 -25.08
C LYS A 799 -25.31 -10.44 -25.04
N LEU A 800 -25.53 -9.48 -24.14
CA LEU A 800 -26.80 -8.75 -24.05
C LEU A 800 -27.00 -7.82 -25.25
N LYS A 801 -25.95 -7.13 -25.68
CA LYS A 801 -26.00 -6.18 -26.79
C LYS A 801 -24.63 -6.04 -27.48
N ALA A 802 -24.47 -6.73 -28.60
CA ALA A 802 -23.17 -6.88 -29.27
C ALA A 802 -22.53 -5.58 -29.76
N ASN A 803 -23.31 -4.56 -30.15
CA ASN A 803 -22.78 -3.28 -30.64
C ASN A 803 -22.14 -2.41 -29.54
N LEU A 804 -22.27 -2.78 -28.26
CA LEU A 804 -21.62 -2.06 -27.16
C LEU A 804 -20.10 -2.07 -27.29
N VAL A 805 -19.48 -3.12 -27.83
CA VAL A 805 -18.01 -3.20 -27.97
C VAL A 805 -17.43 -2.15 -28.93
N GLU A 806 -18.29 -1.47 -29.69
CA GLU A 806 -17.93 -0.42 -30.65
C GLU A 806 -18.23 0.99 -30.15
N THR A 807 -18.73 1.13 -28.92
CA THR A 807 -18.96 2.45 -28.35
C THR A 807 -17.66 3.24 -28.30
N ARG A 808 -17.82 4.55 -28.32
CA ARG A 808 -16.69 5.48 -28.27
C ARG A 808 -16.92 6.51 -27.19
N ASP A 809 -15.86 6.81 -26.48
CA ASP A 809 -15.82 7.89 -25.50
C ASP A 809 -15.69 9.27 -26.19
N GLN A 810 -15.50 10.32 -25.39
CA GLN A 810 -15.28 11.68 -25.87
C GLN A 810 -13.98 11.89 -26.68
N HIS A 811 -13.01 10.99 -26.55
CA HIS A 811 -11.74 11.00 -27.30
C HIS A 811 -11.80 10.10 -28.53
N ASN A 812 -13.00 9.63 -28.89
CA ASN A 812 -13.24 8.68 -29.97
C ASN A 812 -12.54 7.31 -29.73
N GLN A 813 -12.22 6.98 -28.48
CA GLN A 813 -11.57 5.73 -28.06
C GLN A 813 -12.60 4.62 -27.86
N THR A 814 -12.29 3.43 -28.37
CA THR A 814 -13.11 2.22 -28.15
C THR A 814 -12.76 1.55 -26.82
N PRO A 815 -13.58 0.62 -26.29
CA PRO A 815 -13.22 -0.19 -25.12
C PRO A 815 -11.84 -0.86 -25.23
N LEU A 816 -11.42 -1.24 -26.44
CA LEU A 816 -10.10 -1.84 -26.65
C LEU A 816 -8.95 -0.85 -26.41
N HIS A 817 -9.13 0.44 -26.73
CA HIS A 817 -8.15 1.47 -26.40
C HIS A 817 -8.02 1.64 -24.88
N LEU A 818 -9.13 1.63 -24.14
CA LEU A 818 -9.15 1.75 -22.68
C LEU A 818 -8.49 0.53 -22.01
N ALA A 819 -8.78 -0.68 -22.49
CA ALA A 819 -8.11 -1.89 -22.02
C ALA A 819 -6.59 -1.88 -22.33
N ALA A 820 -6.21 -1.36 -23.50
CA ALA A 820 -4.81 -1.19 -23.91
C ALA A 820 -4.07 -0.14 -23.06
N TYR A 821 -4.73 0.97 -22.71
CA TYR A 821 -4.21 2.03 -21.85
C TYR A 821 -3.78 1.50 -20.49
N ASN A 822 -4.63 0.70 -19.83
CA ASN A 822 -4.31 0.10 -18.52
C ASN A 822 -3.55 -1.23 -18.61
N GLY A 823 -3.39 -1.80 -19.80
CA GLY A 823 -2.66 -3.04 -20.04
C GLY A 823 -3.40 -4.31 -19.62
N HIS A 824 -4.74 -4.31 -19.70
CA HIS A 824 -5.59 -5.44 -19.33
C HIS A 824 -5.62 -6.52 -20.42
N ILE A 825 -4.63 -7.42 -20.38
CA ILE A 825 -4.38 -8.44 -21.41
C ILE A 825 -5.59 -9.32 -21.72
N ASN A 826 -6.29 -9.79 -20.69
CA ASN A 826 -7.44 -10.68 -20.87
C ASN A 826 -8.65 -9.93 -21.45
N ALA A 827 -8.83 -8.65 -21.10
CA ALA A 827 -9.86 -7.80 -21.68
C ALA A 827 -9.56 -7.51 -23.15
N ILE A 828 -8.30 -7.22 -23.49
CA ILE A 828 -7.81 -7.06 -24.88
C ILE A 828 -8.14 -8.31 -25.71
N GLU A 829 -7.77 -9.49 -25.22
CA GLU A 829 -8.04 -10.76 -25.92
C GLU A 829 -9.53 -10.99 -26.13
N THR A 830 -10.34 -10.74 -25.10
CA THR A 830 -11.79 -10.94 -25.12
C THR A 830 -12.46 -9.99 -26.10
N LEU A 831 -12.13 -8.69 -26.06
CA LEU A 831 -12.68 -7.69 -26.96
C LEU A 831 -12.33 -7.98 -28.42
N VAL A 832 -11.08 -8.34 -28.72
CA VAL A 832 -10.65 -8.73 -30.08
C VAL A 832 -11.32 -10.02 -30.54
N LYS A 833 -11.52 -10.99 -29.64
CA LYS A 833 -12.25 -12.23 -29.93
C LYS A 833 -13.73 -11.98 -30.25
N ILE A 834 -14.37 -11.03 -29.56
CA ILE A 834 -15.76 -10.63 -29.83
C ILE A 834 -15.84 -9.90 -31.18
N LYS A 835 -14.94 -8.93 -31.42
CA LYS A 835 -14.88 -8.19 -32.68
C LYS A 835 -13.45 -7.86 -33.08
N THR A 836 -12.96 -8.55 -34.11
CA THR A 836 -11.58 -8.43 -34.59
C THR A 836 -11.24 -7.04 -35.12
N ASP A 837 -12.19 -6.33 -35.73
CA ASP A 837 -11.99 -5.01 -36.34
C ASP A 837 -11.55 -3.94 -35.33
N LEU A 838 -11.80 -4.15 -34.04
CA LEU A 838 -11.39 -3.22 -32.98
C LEU A 838 -9.86 -3.05 -32.91
N ILE A 839 -9.09 -4.06 -33.34
CA ILE A 839 -7.63 -4.04 -33.25
C ILE A 839 -7.00 -2.91 -34.08
N GLY A 840 -7.67 -2.50 -35.16
CA GLY A 840 -7.27 -1.41 -36.04
C GLY A 840 -8.09 -0.13 -35.86
N ALA A 841 -8.95 -0.06 -34.83
CA ALA A 841 -9.75 1.12 -34.56
C ALA A 841 -8.84 2.32 -34.27
N ARG A 842 -9.29 3.52 -34.67
CA ARG A 842 -8.54 4.77 -34.54
C ARG A 842 -9.29 5.74 -33.65
N ASP A 843 -8.57 6.42 -32.77
CA ASP A 843 -9.09 7.50 -31.91
C ASP A 843 -9.04 8.87 -32.62
N GLN A 844 -9.29 9.97 -31.89
CA GLN A 844 -9.28 11.33 -32.43
C GLN A 844 -7.91 11.80 -32.95
N HIS A 845 -6.81 11.19 -32.49
CA HIS A 845 -5.44 11.47 -32.93
C HIS A 845 -4.93 10.47 -33.95
N ASN A 846 -5.85 9.67 -34.50
CA ASN A 846 -5.57 8.59 -35.43
C ASN A 846 -4.70 7.48 -34.79
N GLN A 847 -4.65 7.37 -33.47
CA GLN A 847 -3.90 6.35 -32.74
C GLN A 847 -4.72 5.06 -32.64
N THR A 848 -4.04 3.92 -32.76
CA THR A 848 -4.63 2.58 -32.57
C THR A 848 -4.42 2.08 -31.13
N PRO A 849 -5.09 1.01 -30.68
CA PRO A 849 -4.83 0.44 -29.35
C PRO A 849 -3.36 0.08 -29.12
N LEU A 850 -2.62 -0.30 -30.18
CA LEU A 850 -1.19 -0.56 -30.10
C LEU A 850 -0.37 0.72 -29.79
N HIS A 851 -0.74 1.85 -30.38
CA HIS A 851 -0.14 3.16 -30.03
C HIS A 851 -0.41 3.49 -28.56
N ILE A 852 -1.65 3.32 -28.09
CA ILE A 852 -2.04 3.63 -26.71
C ILE A 852 -1.30 2.73 -25.71
N ALA A 853 -1.22 1.42 -25.97
CA ALA A 853 -0.44 0.49 -25.15
C ALA A 853 1.05 0.84 -25.11
N THR A 854 1.59 1.32 -26.25
CA THR A 854 2.98 1.77 -26.32
C THR A 854 3.19 3.06 -25.55
N ASP A 855 2.37 4.09 -25.76
CA ASP A 855 2.51 5.36 -25.06
C ASP A 855 2.51 5.21 -23.53
N ASN A 856 1.73 4.25 -23.01
CA ASN A 856 1.60 3.95 -21.58
C ASN A 856 2.54 2.84 -21.04
N ASP A 857 3.56 2.45 -21.82
CA ASP A 857 4.58 1.44 -21.47
C ASP A 857 4.00 0.08 -21.05
N LYS A 858 2.89 -0.33 -21.67
CA LYS A 858 2.22 -1.61 -21.40
C LYS A 858 2.81 -2.74 -22.24
N VAL A 859 4.06 -3.10 -21.98
CA VAL A 859 4.83 -4.09 -22.77
C VAL A 859 4.07 -5.40 -23.02
N ASN A 860 3.42 -5.95 -22.00
CA ASN A 860 2.63 -7.19 -22.15
C ASN A 860 1.42 -7.00 -23.07
N ALA A 861 0.79 -5.82 -23.06
CA ALA A 861 -0.33 -5.49 -23.93
C ALA A 861 0.14 -5.27 -25.38
N ILE A 862 1.30 -4.64 -25.57
CA ILE A 862 1.98 -4.54 -26.87
C ILE A 862 2.21 -5.95 -27.43
N GLU A 863 2.85 -6.83 -26.67
CA GLU A 863 3.12 -8.20 -27.10
C GLU A 863 1.83 -8.95 -27.45
N LYS A 864 0.77 -8.81 -26.64
CA LYS A 864 -0.52 -9.46 -26.92
C LYS A 864 -1.18 -8.91 -28.18
N LEU A 865 -1.27 -7.59 -28.34
CA LEU A 865 -1.88 -6.95 -29.51
C LEU A 865 -1.15 -7.35 -30.80
N VAL A 866 0.19 -7.41 -30.77
CA VAL A 866 0.98 -7.83 -31.93
C VAL A 866 0.76 -9.31 -32.25
N LYS A 867 0.68 -10.19 -31.24
CA LYS A 867 0.30 -11.60 -31.45
C LYS A 867 -1.10 -11.75 -32.03
N LEU A 868 -2.01 -10.83 -31.69
CA LEU A 868 -3.36 -10.73 -32.25
C LEU A 868 -3.40 -10.06 -33.64
N LYS A 869 -2.24 -9.81 -34.27
CA LYS A 869 -2.09 -9.21 -35.61
C LYS A 869 -2.41 -7.71 -35.68
N ALA A 870 -2.18 -6.97 -34.60
CA ALA A 870 -2.16 -5.51 -34.68
C ALA A 870 -1.09 -5.03 -35.68
N ASP A 871 -1.43 -4.03 -36.48
CA ASP A 871 -0.52 -3.44 -37.46
C ASP A 871 0.58 -2.63 -36.77
N LEU A 872 1.81 -3.13 -36.86
CA LEU A 872 3.02 -2.49 -36.33
C LEU A 872 3.36 -1.17 -37.05
N GLU A 873 2.85 -1.00 -38.27
CA GLU A 873 3.13 0.14 -39.15
C GLU A 873 1.96 1.12 -39.22
N ALA A 874 0.93 0.93 -38.38
CA ALA A 874 -0.16 1.88 -38.27
C ALA A 874 0.39 3.26 -37.91
N GLN A 875 -0.09 4.29 -38.60
CA GLN A 875 0.39 5.66 -38.44
C GLN A 875 -0.64 6.54 -37.72
N ASP A 876 -0.19 7.36 -36.77
CA ASP A 876 -0.98 8.43 -36.13
C ASP A 876 -1.12 9.67 -37.03
N GLN A 877 -1.73 10.76 -36.52
CA GLN A 877 -1.93 12.01 -37.26
C GLN A 877 -0.63 12.73 -37.68
N HIS A 878 0.52 12.33 -37.14
CA HIS A 878 1.86 12.85 -37.47
C HIS A 878 2.68 11.84 -38.29
N ASN A 879 2.04 10.79 -38.81
CA ASN A 879 2.67 9.65 -39.48
C ASN A 879 3.63 8.85 -38.58
N ARG A 880 3.49 8.94 -37.25
CA ARG A 880 4.32 8.18 -36.30
C ARG A 880 3.72 6.78 -36.14
N THR A 881 4.57 5.77 -36.19
CA THR A 881 4.23 4.39 -35.83
C THR A 881 4.42 4.15 -34.33
N PRO A 882 3.92 3.04 -33.74
CA PRO A 882 4.13 2.74 -32.32
C PRO A 882 5.60 2.80 -31.89
N ILE A 883 6.54 2.34 -32.74
CA ILE A 883 7.97 2.40 -32.39
C ILE A 883 8.52 3.83 -32.32
N HIS A 884 7.94 4.79 -33.04
CA HIS A 884 8.27 6.22 -32.86
C HIS A 884 7.83 6.72 -31.49
N ILE A 885 6.65 6.29 -31.00
CA ILE A 885 6.17 6.63 -29.66
C ILE A 885 7.09 6.04 -28.61
N ALA A 886 7.45 4.75 -28.73
CA ALA A 886 8.37 4.09 -27.81
C ALA A 886 9.74 4.81 -27.76
N ALA A 887 10.27 5.21 -28.92
CA ALA A 887 11.51 5.98 -29.04
C ALA A 887 11.41 7.38 -28.41
N ASN A 888 10.30 8.09 -28.63
CA ASN A 888 10.05 9.38 -28.01
C ASN A 888 9.97 9.29 -26.48
N ASN A 889 9.42 8.21 -25.94
CA ASN A 889 9.24 8.07 -24.50
C ASN A 889 10.44 7.37 -23.83
N GLY A 890 11.47 6.96 -24.59
CA GLY A 890 12.64 6.25 -24.06
C GLY A 890 12.34 4.83 -23.56
N GLN A 891 11.28 4.20 -24.05
CA GLN A 891 10.77 2.92 -23.57
C GLN A 891 11.53 1.75 -24.21
N VAL A 892 12.68 1.40 -23.63
CA VAL A 892 13.57 0.35 -24.15
C VAL A 892 12.84 -0.97 -24.39
N LYS A 893 12.07 -1.46 -23.40
CA LYS A 893 11.38 -2.76 -23.51
C LYS A 893 10.31 -2.77 -24.61
N ALA A 894 9.59 -1.67 -24.79
CA ALA A 894 8.61 -1.54 -25.88
C ALA A 894 9.33 -1.55 -27.25
N ILE A 895 10.44 -0.83 -27.39
CA ILE A 895 11.29 -0.85 -28.60
C ILE A 895 11.78 -2.28 -28.88
N GLU A 896 12.38 -2.94 -27.90
CA GLU A 896 12.88 -4.31 -28.09
C GLU A 896 11.76 -5.28 -28.47
N THR A 897 10.56 -5.11 -27.90
CA THR A 897 9.40 -5.95 -28.21
C THR A 897 8.91 -5.72 -29.64
N LEU A 898 8.64 -4.46 -30.02
CA LEU A 898 8.19 -4.10 -31.36
C LEU A 898 9.21 -4.52 -32.43
N ALA A 899 10.51 -4.31 -32.18
CA ALA A 899 11.58 -4.71 -33.08
C ALA A 899 11.67 -6.25 -33.24
N LYS A 900 11.54 -7.02 -32.14
CA LYS A 900 11.51 -8.50 -32.19
C LYS A 900 10.35 -9.03 -33.04
N PHE A 901 9.23 -8.33 -33.06
CA PHE A 901 8.08 -8.68 -33.90
C PHE A 901 8.13 -8.10 -35.32
N GLY A 902 9.23 -7.43 -35.70
CA GLY A 902 9.48 -6.99 -37.07
C GLY A 902 8.97 -5.57 -37.39
N ALA A 903 8.79 -4.70 -36.40
CA ALA A 903 8.50 -3.29 -36.65
C ALA A 903 9.61 -2.63 -37.47
N ASN A 904 9.24 -1.80 -38.44
CA ASN A 904 10.19 -1.11 -39.31
C ASN A 904 10.91 0.01 -38.55
N LEU A 905 12.19 -0.22 -38.26
CA LEU A 905 13.06 0.76 -37.59
C LEU A 905 13.35 2.00 -38.46
N GLU A 906 13.04 1.94 -39.75
CA GLU A 906 13.26 3.00 -40.74
C GLU A 906 11.95 3.68 -41.19
N ALA A 907 10.84 3.39 -40.51
CA ALA A 907 9.58 4.09 -40.74
C ALA A 907 9.80 5.61 -40.55
N LYS A 908 9.15 6.43 -41.38
CA LYS A 908 9.35 7.89 -41.38
C LYS A 908 8.08 8.62 -40.94
N ASP A 909 8.23 9.54 -39.99
CA ASP A 909 7.19 10.49 -39.61
C ASP A 909 6.97 11.58 -40.69
N ARG A 910 6.05 12.52 -40.43
CA ARG A 910 5.74 13.63 -41.35
C ARG A 910 6.94 14.55 -41.68
N LEU A 911 7.98 14.55 -40.85
CA LEU A 911 9.22 15.30 -41.07
C LEU A 911 10.32 14.43 -41.68
N GLY A 912 10.02 13.19 -42.06
CA GLY A 912 10.98 12.23 -42.60
C GLY A 912 11.87 11.60 -41.53
N ARG A 913 11.59 11.82 -40.24
CA ARG A 913 12.40 11.33 -39.12
C ARG A 913 12.09 9.87 -38.84
N THR A 914 13.13 9.07 -38.62
CA THR A 914 13.02 7.70 -38.12
C THR A 914 12.88 7.66 -36.59
N PRO A 915 12.47 6.55 -35.97
CA PRO A 915 12.49 6.39 -34.51
C PRO A 915 13.83 6.79 -33.87
N LEU A 916 14.95 6.50 -34.55
CA LEU A 916 16.28 6.88 -34.08
C LEU A 916 16.47 8.40 -34.03
N HIS A 917 15.97 9.14 -35.03
CA HIS A 917 15.98 10.61 -34.99
C HIS A 917 15.17 11.16 -33.80
N ILE A 918 14.01 10.56 -33.52
CA ILE A 918 13.14 10.96 -32.41
C ILE A 918 13.83 10.70 -31.05
N ALA A 919 14.51 9.56 -30.92
CA ALA A 919 15.28 9.25 -29.71
C ALA A 919 16.46 10.22 -29.52
N SER A 920 17.09 10.67 -30.62
CA SER A 920 18.21 11.63 -30.60
C SER A 920 17.82 13.10 -30.34
N ASP A 921 16.52 13.42 -30.25
CA ASP A 921 16.02 14.79 -30.10
C ASP A 921 16.06 15.32 -28.66
N ALA A 922 16.24 14.50 -27.62
CA ALA A 922 16.08 14.94 -26.21
C ALA A 922 17.28 14.76 -25.28
N VAL A 923 17.10 15.22 -24.03
CA VAL A 923 18.13 15.51 -23.03
C VAL A 923 18.35 14.37 -22.02
N ASP A 924 17.42 13.41 -21.92
CA ASP A 924 17.36 12.49 -20.77
C ASP A 924 18.01 11.12 -21.02
N ARG A 925 18.58 10.54 -19.96
CA ARG A 925 19.26 9.23 -19.96
C ARG A 925 18.40 8.08 -20.53
N GLY A 926 17.08 8.14 -20.35
CA GLY A 926 16.16 7.12 -20.87
C GLY A 926 16.19 6.98 -22.39
N ARG A 927 16.38 8.08 -23.14
CA ARG A 927 16.45 8.01 -24.61
C ARG A 927 17.81 7.59 -25.14
N VAL A 928 18.89 7.76 -24.36
CA VAL A 928 20.21 7.17 -24.68
C VAL A 928 20.11 5.64 -24.75
N ASN A 929 19.45 5.02 -23.77
CA ASN A 929 19.23 3.57 -23.78
C ASN A 929 18.32 3.14 -24.95
N ALA A 930 17.37 3.98 -25.35
CA ALA A 930 16.54 3.72 -26.54
C ALA A 930 17.35 3.77 -27.84
N ILE A 931 18.32 4.68 -27.96
CA ILE A 931 19.26 4.74 -29.09
C ILE A 931 20.08 3.44 -29.16
N GLU A 932 20.65 3.00 -28.04
CA GLU A 932 21.41 1.75 -27.97
C GLU A 932 20.54 0.54 -28.36
N ALA A 933 19.29 0.50 -27.89
CA ALA A 933 18.35 -0.56 -28.25
C ALA A 933 18.00 -0.55 -29.74
N LEU A 934 17.66 0.60 -30.32
CA LEU A 934 17.39 0.72 -31.75
C LEU A 934 18.59 0.30 -32.60
N ALA A 935 19.80 0.75 -32.22
CA ALA A 935 21.04 0.37 -32.90
C ALA A 935 21.34 -1.14 -32.79
N LYS A 936 21.11 -1.75 -31.61
CA LYS A 936 21.24 -3.20 -31.38
C LYS A 936 20.35 -4.03 -32.31
N PHE A 937 19.17 -3.52 -32.67
CA PHE A 937 18.25 -4.15 -33.62
C PHE A 937 18.49 -3.74 -35.09
N GLY A 938 19.54 -2.96 -35.37
CA GLY A 938 19.98 -2.64 -36.73
C GLY A 938 19.41 -1.36 -37.32
N ALA A 939 18.93 -0.42 -36.50
CA ALA A 939 18.52 0.90 -37.00
C ALA A 939 19.70 1.62 -37.68
N ASN A 940 19.44 2.25 -38.82
CA ASN A 940 20.45 2.95 -39.60
C ASN A 940 20.84 4.28 -38.94
N LEU A 941 22.07 4.35 -38.42
CA LEU A 941 22.63 5.56 -37.81
C LEU A 941 22.77 6.72 -38.79
N GLU A 942 22.78 6.45 -40.10
CA GLU A 942 22.94 7.42 -41.18
C GLU A 942 21.64 7.72 -41.94
N ALA A 943 20.50 7.29 -41.40
CA ALA A 943 19.20 7.63 -41.96
C ALA A 943 19.06 9.15 -42.06
N LYS A 944 18.43 9.65 -43.14
CA LYS A 944 18.24 11.09 -43.37
C LYS A 944 16.78 11.51 -43.26
N ASP A 945 16.54 12.58 -42.49
CA ASP A 945 15.26 13.29 -42.45
C ASP A 945 15.02 14.15 -43.71
N SER A 946 13.89 14.87 -43.76
CA SER A 946 13.53 15.70 -44.91
C SER A 946 14.47 16.89 -45.16
N LEU A 947 15.36 17.22 -44.20
CA LEU A 947 16.40 18.25 -44.34
C LEU A 947 17.79 17.63 -44.58
N GLY A 948 17.84 16.32 -44.88
CA GLY A 948 19.09 15.59 -45.08
C GLY A 948 19.91 15.39 -43.80
N ARG A 949 19.34 15.64 -42.61
CA ARG A 949 20.02 15.50 -41.32
C ARG A 949 19.98 14.05 -40.86
N THR A 950 21.08 13.58 -40.28
CA THR A 950 21.16 12.28 -39.58
C THR A 950 20.76 12.44 -38.10
N PRO A 951 20.49 11.36 -37.35
CA PRO A 951 20.26 11.42 -35.90
C PRO A 951 21.38 12.16 -35.15
N LEU A 952 22.63 12.03 -35.60
CA LEU A 952 23.76 12.75 -35.03
C LEU A 952 23.70 14.27 -35.29
N HIS A 953 23.16 14.70 -36.43
CA HIS A 953 22.88 16.13 -36.68
C HIS A 953 21.77 16.66 -35.77
N ILE A 954 20.74 15.85 -35.46
CA ILE A 954 19.69 16.24 -34.49
C ILE A 954 20.31 16.44 -33.09
N ALA A 955 21.17 15.51 -32.67
CA ALA A 955 21.88 15.62 -31.39
C ALA A 955 22.76 16.88 -31.32
N ALA A 956 23.49 17.19 -32.39
CA ALA A 956 24.28 18.43 -32.50
C ALA A 956 23.41 19.69 -32.53
N ASN A 957 22.25 19.65 -33.20
CA ASN A 957 21.28 20.74 -33.25
C ASN A 957 20.73 21.11 -31.87
N ASN A 958 20.61 20.14 -30.97
CA ASN A 958 20.06 20.35 -29.63
C ASN A 958 21.14 20.39 -28.54
N GLY A 959 22.43 20.29 -28.91
CA GLY A 959 23.55 20.36 -27.98
C GLY A 959 23.72 19.14 -27.07
N GLN A 960 23.23 17.98 -27.47
CA GLN A 960 23.13 16.79 -26.63
C GLN A 960 24.43 15.97 -26.61
N VAL A 961 25.37 16.37 -25.76
CA VAL A 961 26.71 15.77 -25.65
C VAL A 961 26.65 14.25 -25.42
N ASN A 962 25.83 13.78 -24.47
CA ASN A 962 25.72 12.35 -24.16
C ASN A 962 25.21 11.53 -25.35
N VAL A 963 24.29 12.09 -26.13
CA VAL A 963 23.75 11.45 -27.34
C VAL A 963 24.79 11.43 -28.45
N ILE A 964 25.53 12.54 -28.63
CA ILE A 964 26.66 12.62 -29.58
C ILE A 964 27.69 11.53 -29.25
N GLU A 965 28.15 11.46 -28.00
CA GLU A 965 29.12 10.46 -27.55
C GLU A 965 28.62 9.03 -27.75
N THR A 966 27.33 8.77 -27.48
CA THR A 966 26.73 7.44 -27.65
C THR A 966 26.63 7.05 -29.12
N LEU A 967 26.12 7.91 -30.00
CA LEU A 967 26.04 7.64 -31.43
C LEU A 967 27.42 7.43 -32.05
N VAL A 968 28.42 8.22 -31.63
CA VAL A 968 29.82 8.05 -32.06
C VAL A 968 30.40 6.72 -31.55
N LYS A 969 30.13 6.33 -30.31
CA LYS A 969 30.49 5.00 -29.76
C LYS A 969 29.84 3.87 -30.56
N LEU A 970 28.64 4.09 -31.09
CA LEU A 970 27.94 3.18 -32.00
C LEU A 970 28.42 3.26 -33.46
N LYS A 971 29.46 4.07 -33.74
CA LYS A 971 30.11 4.26 -35.05
C LYS A 971 29.30 5.08 -36.07
N ALA A 972 28.47 6.02 -35.61
CA ALA A 972 27.87 7.02 -36.49
C ALA A 972 28.95 7.93 -37.13
N ASP A 973 28.72 8.37 -38.37
CA ASP A 973 29.66 9.17 -39.14
C ASP A 973 29.70 10.63 -38.66
N LEU A 974 30.86 11.03 -38.12
CA LEU A 974 31.13 12.41 -37.69
C LEU A 974 31.27 13.40 -38.86
N GLU A 975 31.50 12.92 -40.08
CA GLU A 975 31.64 13.74 -41.30
C GLU A 975 30.35 13.85 -42.11
N ALA A 976 29.26 13.27 -41.60
CA ALA A 976 27.96 13.33 -42.23
C ALA A 976 27.58 14.78 -42.56
N ARG A 977 26.92 14.96 -43.71
CA ARG A 977 26.53 16.27 -44.23
C ARG A 977 25.02 16.38 -44.46
N SER A 978 24.46 17.51 -44.04
CA SER A 978 23.07 17.90 -44.30
C SER A 978 22.82 18.22 -45.77
N GLN A 979 21.56 18.51 -46.15
CA GLN A 979 21.23 18.94 -47.52
C GLN A 979 21.94 20.24 -47.94
N TYR A 980 22.37 21.06 -46.98
CA TYR A 980 23.09 22.32 -47.22
C TYR A 980 24.61 22.14 -47.11
N ASN A 981 25.09 20.90 -47.13
CA ASN A 981 26.49 20.54 -46.98
C ASN A 981 27.08 20.97 -45.60
N GLU A 982 26.22 21.21 -44.60
CA GLU A 982 26.62 21.56 -43.23
C GLU A 982 27.08 20.29 -42.49
N THR A 983 28.21 20.38 -41.77
CA THR A 983 28.67 19.34 -40.83
C THR A 983 28.00 19.51 -39.45
N LEU A 984 28.16 18.51 -38.57
CA LEU A 984 27.71 18.57 -37.17
C LEU A 984 28.19 19.83 -36.45
N LEU A 985 29.43 20.23 -36.70
CA LEU A 985 30.03 21.42 -36.06
C LEU A 985 29.40 22.72 -36.57
N HIS A 986 29.01 22.80 -37.84
CA HIS A 986 28.25 23.96 -38.35
C HIS A 986 26.92 24.11 -37.62
N ILE A 987 26.20 23.00 -37.41
CA ILE A 987 24.91 23.01 -36.73
C ILE A 987 25.06 23.36 -35.25
N ALA A 988 26.03 22.77 -34.54
CA ALA A 988 26.30 23.10 -33.14
C ALA A 988 26.73 24.58 -32.97
N ALA A 989 27.54 25.10 -33.89
CA ALA A 989 27.96 26.50 -33.93
C ALA A 989 26.81 27.46 -34.19
N LYS A 990 25.88 27.10 -35.09
CA LYS A 990 24.66 27.86 -35.41
C LYS A 990 23.80 28.12 -34.17
N ASN A 991 23.61 27.09 -33.34
CA ASN A 991 22.76 27.16 -32.16
C ASN A 991 23.51 27.54 -30.87
N GLY A 992 24.82 27.76 -30.95
CA GLY A 992 25.63 28.21 -29.81
C GLY A 992 25.89 27.14 -28.74
N HIS A 993 25.84 25.85 -29.09
CA HIS A 993 26.00 24.76 -28.13
C HIS A 993 27.47 24.48 -27.79
N ILE A 994 28.00 25.24 -26.83
CA ILE A 994 29.43 25.25 -26.46
C ILE A 994 29.96 23.84 -26.15
N ASN A 995 29.30 23.10 -25.26
CA ASN A 995 29.78 21.77 -24.87
C ASN A 995 29.77 20.80 -26.05
N ALA A 996 28.78 20.88 -26.95
CA ALA A 996 28.75 20.06 -28.16
C ALA A 996 29.86 20.45 -29.14
N ILE A 997 30.15 21.74 -29.30
CA ILE A 997 31.30 22.24 -30.09
C ILE A 997 32.60 21.67 -29.53
N GLU A 998 32.82 21.78 -28.22
CA GLU A 998 34.03 21.24 -27.57
C GLU A 998 34.15 19.72 -27.74
N THR A 999 33.06 18.98 -27.52
CA THR A 999 33.08 17.51 -27.66
C THR A 999 33.33 17.09 -29.11
N LEU A 1000 32.66 17.71 -30.10
CA LEU A 1000 32.88 17.39 -31.52
C LEU A 1000 34.33 17.66 -31.95
N LEU A 1001 34.93 18.76 -31.49
CA LEU A 1001 36.33 19.09 -31.79
C LEU A 1001 37.34 18.18 -31.08
N LYS A 1002 37.03 17.74 -29.86
CA LYS A 1002 37.83 16.72 -29.14
C LYS A 1002 37.77 15.36 -29.85
N LEU A 1003 36.60 15.00 -30.40
CA LEU A 1003 36.42 13.76 -31.15
C LEU A 1003 37.06 13.81 -32.54
N LYS A 1004 36.96 14.96 -33.23
CA LYS A 1004 37.54 15.17 -34.57
C LYS A 1004 37.85 16.65 -34.83
N ALA A 1005 39.12 17.02 -34.64
CA ALA A 1005 39.60 18.40 -34.80
C ALA A 1005 39.45 18.94 -36.24
N ASP A 1006 39.53 18.07 -37.26
CA ASP A 1006 39.46 18.45 -38.68
C ASP A 1006 38.13 19.10 -39.08
N LEU A 1007 37.08 18.99 -38.25
CA LEU A 1007 35.80 19.64 -38.49
C LEU A 1007 35.88 21.18 -38.47
N ILE A 1008 36.90 21.76 -37.82
CA ILE A 1008 36.99 23.19 -37.52
C ILE A 1008 37.03 24.11 -38.75
N GLU A 1009 37.62 23.64 -39.86
CA GLU A 1009 37.73 24.39 -41.13
C GLU A 1009 36.89 23.78 -42.27
N THR A 1010 35.96 22.88 -41.94
CA THR A 1010 35.04 22.31 -42.93
C THR A 1010 34.16 23.40 -43.55
N ARG A 1011 33.72 23.19 -44.80
CA ARG A 1011 32.96 24.19 -45.55
C ARG A 1011 31.58 23.71 -45.99
N ASP A 1012 30.57 24.54 -45.78
CA ASP A 1012 29.21 24.34 -46.25
C ASP A 1012 29.03 24.72 -47.73
N GLN A 1013 27.81 24.65 -48.26
CA GLN A 1013 27.50 24.97 -49.66
C GLN A 1013 27.78 26.43 -50.06
N TYR A 1014 27.93 27.33 -49.10
CA TYR A 1014 28.24 28.75 -49.31
C TYR A 1014 29.71 29.07 -49.04
N ASN A 1015 30.57 28.04 -48.96
CA ASN A 1015 31.99 28.14 -48.63
C ASN A 1015 32.24 28.69 -47.21
N ARG A 1016 31.23 28.63 -46.31
CA ARG A 1016 31.32 29.11 -44.93
C ARG A 1016 31.85 28.00 -44.03
N THR A 1017 32.66 28.38 -43.05
CA THR A 1017 33.14 27.50 -41.97
C THR A 1017 32.26 27.63 -40.71
N PRO A 1018 32.38 26.75 -39.70
CA PRO A 1018 31.57 26.85 -38.47
C PRO A 1018 31.63 28.22 -37.77
N ILE A 1019 32.78 28.91 -37.83
CA ILE A 1019 32.92 30.25 -37.24
C ILE A 1019 32.13 31.32 -38.01
N HIS A 1020 31.98 31.18 -39.33
CA HIS A 1020 31.08 32.04 -40.11
C HIS A 1020 29.61 31.82 -39.72
N VAL A 1021 29.21 30.57 -39.45
CA VAL A 1021 27.84 30.25 -39.06
C VAL A 1021 27.53 30.75 -37.64
N ALA A 1022 28.46 30.61 -36.70
CA ALA A 1022 28.36 31.23 -35.36
C ALA A 1022 28.28 32.76 -35.45
N ALA A 1023 29.08 33.39 -36.32
CA ALA A 1023 29.03 34.82 -36.57
C ALA A 1023 27.68 35.28 -37.13
N ASN A 1024 27.12 34.54 -38.09
CA ASN A 1024 25.83 34.83 -38.69
C ASN A 1024 24.68 34.80 -37.67
N GLN A 1025 24.75 33.93 -36.67
CA GLN A 1025 23.76 33.81 -35.60
C GLN A 1025 24.08 34.66 -34.36
N GLY A 1026 25.20 35.40 -34.36
CA GLY A 1026 25.60 36.25 -33.23
C GLY A 1026 26.06 35.49 -31.99
N GLN A 1027 26.50 34.23 -32.13
CA GLN A 1027 26.83 33.35 -31.01
C GLN A 1027 28.22 33.66 -30.43
N ALA A 1028 28.34 34.71 -29.61
CA ALA A 1028 29.61 35.20 -29.08
C ALA A 1028 30.45 34.11 -28.37
N ASN A 1029 29.84 33.32 -27.48
CA ASN A 1029 30.56 32.25 -26.77
C ASN A 1029 31.04 31.12 -27.70
N ALA A 1030 30.29 30.84 -28.76
CA ALA A 1030 30.71 29.85 -29.76
C ALA A 1030 31.89 30.37 -30.58
N LEU A 1031 31.93 31.67 -30.89
CA LEU A 1031 33.06 32.33 -31.54
C LEU A 1031 34.33 32.24 -30.68
N GLU A 1032 34.23 32.53 -29.37
CA GLU A 1032 35.36 32.39 -28.43
C GLU A 1032 35.85 30.94 -28.36
N THR A 1033 34.91 29.99 -28.30
CA THR A 1033 35.25 28.56 -28.22
C THR A 1033 35.93 28.08 -29.50
N LEU A 1034 35.37 28.38 -30.68
CA LEU A 1034 35.97 28.00 -31.96
C LEU A 1034 37.36 28.64 -32.14
N ALA A 1035 37.53 29.91 -31.79
CA ALA A 1035 38.83 30.58 -31.85
C ALA A 1035 39.86 29.94 -30.91
N ARG A 1036 39.46 29.55 -29.69
CA ARG A 1036 40.32 28.84 -28.73
C ARG A 1036 40.81 27.48 -29.27
N PHE A 1037 39.99 26.81 -30.09
CA PHE A 1037 40.38 25.57 -30.77
C PHE A 1037 41.13 25.80 -32.09
N GLY A 1038 41.46 27.06 -32.45
CA GLY A 1038 42.30 27.40 -33.59
C GLY A 1038 41.56 27.76 -34.88
N ALA A 1039 40.27 28.10 -34.82
CA ALA A 1039 39.52 28.52 -36.01
C ALA A 1039 40.10 29.82 -36.61
N ASN A 1040 40.26 29.85 -37.93
CA ASN A 1040 40.79 31.00 -38.64
C ASN A 1040 39.78 32.16 -38.66
N LEU A 1041 40.12 33.29 -38.03
CA LEU A 1041 39.25 34.48 -37.99
C LEU A 1041 39.20 35.23 -39.33
N GLU A 1042 40.13 34.97 -40.24
CA GLU A 1042 40.29 35.66 -41.53
C GLU A 1042 39.86 34.79 -42.73
N VAL A 1043 39.27 33.63 -42.47
CA VAL A 1043 38.75 32.77 -43.54
C VAL A 1043 37.61 33.50 -44.27
N LYS A 1044 37.57 33.37 -45.59
CA LYS A 1044 36.57 34.02 -46.45
C LYS A 1044 35.50 33.04 -46.93
N ASP A 1045 34.25 33.49 -46.96
CA ASP A 1045 33.11 32.80 -47.59
C ASP A 1045 33.08 33.00 -49.12
N SER A 1046 31.99 32.57 -49.78
CA SER A 1046 31.80 32.70 -51.23
C SER A 1046 31.64 34.14 -51.75
N LEU A 1047 31.50 35.13 -50.87
CA LEU A 1047 31.42 36.56 -51.19
C LEU A 1047 32.67 37.32 -50.70
N GLY A 1048 33.73 36.61 -50.35
CA GLY A 1048 34.97 37.18 -49.83
C GLY A 1048 34.87 37.71 -48.40
N ARG A 1049 33.76 37.46 -47.70
CA ARG A 1049 33.49 38.02 -46.37
C ARG A 1049 34.14 37.18 -45.29
N THR A 1050 34.79 37.83 -44.33
CA THR A 1050 35.25 37.19 -43.08
C THR A 1050 34.11 37.06 -42.06
N PRO A 1051 34.24 36.25 -40.99
CA PRO A 1051 33.29 36.23 -39.88
C PRO A 1051 32.94 37.62 -39.34
N LEU A 1052 33.91 38.55 -39.28
CA LEU A 1052 33.68 39.92 -38.84
C LEU A 1052 32.73 40.67 -39.78
N HIS A 1053 32.93 40.58 -41.10
CA HIS A 1053 32.01 41.15 -42.10
C HIS A 1053 30.57 40.63 -41.90
N ILE A 1054 30.41 39.33 -41.64
CA ILE A 1054 29.10 38.74 -41.38
C ILE A 1054 28.47 39.33 -40.11
N THR A 1055 29.19 39.41 -38.98
CA THR A 1055 28.63 39.99 -37.75
C THR A 1055 28.21 41.44 -37.92
N VAL A 1056 28.92 42.20 -38.76
CA VAL A 1056 28.62 43.60 -39.07
C VAL A 1056 27.39 43.72 -39.96
N PHE A 1057 27.31 42.90 -41.01
CA PHE A 1057 26.17 42.86 -41.92
C PHE A 1057 24.86 42.49 -41.20
N ILE A 1058 24.92 41.61 -40.21
CA ILE A 1058 23.75 41.25 -39.39
C ILE A 1058 23.49 42.27 -38.26
N GLY A 1059 24.49 43.07 -37.88
CA GLY A 1059 24.38 44.07 -36.80
C GLY A 1059 24.57 43.52 -35.38
N GLN A 1060 25.28 42.40 -35.22
CA GLN A 1060 25.47 41.70 -33.94
C GLN A 1060 26.58 42.33 -33.09
N GLY A 1061 26.25 43.40 -32.37
CA GLY A 1061 27.24 44.21 -31.61
C GLY A 1061 28.14 43.43 -30.64
N ASN A 1062 27.62 42.41 -29.95
CA ASN A 1062 28.43 41.58 -29.03
C ASN A 1062 29.41 40.68 -29.80
N ALA A 1063 28.96 40.05 -30.89
CA ALA A 1063 29.82 39.21 -31.72
C ALA A 1063 30.95 40.02 -32.40
N ILE A 1064 30.67 41.27 -32.81
CA ILE A 1064 31.67 42.22 -33.33
C ILE A 1064 32.75 42.47 -32.27
N LYS A 1065 32.35 42.79 -31.03
CA LYS A 1065 33.30 43.03 -29.92
C LYS A 1065 34.13 41.78 -29.62
N THR A 1066 33.50 40.61 -29.62
CA THR A 1066 34.17 39.33 -29.37
C THR A 1066 35.21 39.03 -30.45
N LEU A 1067 34.88 39.12 -31.74
CA LEU A 1067 35.85 38.88 -32.82
C LEU A 1067 37.01 39.88 -32.79
N ALA A 1068 36.73 41.16 -32.53
CA ALA A 1068 37.77 42.17 -32.37
C ALA A 1068 38.70 41.88 -31.18
N LYS A 1069 38.14 41.43 -30.03
CA LYS A 1069 38.91 41.00 -28.85
C LYS A 1069 39.78 39.77 -29.15
N LEU A 1070 39.28 38.86 -29.96
CA LEU A 1070 40.02 37.65 -30.40
C LEU A 1070 41.10 37.96 -31.45
N GLY A 1071 41.23 39.21 -31.89
CA GLY A 1071 42.28 39.65 -32.80
C GLY A 1071 41.91 39.67 -34.29
N ALA A 1072 40.61 39.59 -34.63
CA ALA A 1072 40.17 39.71 -36.02
C ALA A 1072 40.62 41.04 -36.64
N ASN A 1073 41.08 41.00 -37.89
CA ASN A 1073 41.56 42.17 -38.60
C ASN A 1073 40.38 43.05 -39.06
N LEU A 1074 40.38 44.29 -38.58
CA LEU A 1074 39.30 45.26 -38.80
C LEU A 1074 39.34 45.90 -40.20
N GLU A 1075 40.41 45.70 -40.96
CA GLU A 1075 40.68 46.35 -42.25
C GLU A 1075 40.65 45.40 -43.46
N VAL A 1076 40.29 44.12 -43.27
CA VAL A 1076 40.17 43.17 -44.39
C VAL A 1076 39.06 43.61 -45.34
N GLN A 1077 39.25 43.45 -46.64
CA GLN A 1077 38.25 43.76 -47.65
C GLN A 1077 37.53 42.50 -48.14
N ASP A 1078 36.20 42.60 -48.31
CA ASP A 1078 35.40 41.63 -49.04
C ASP A 1078 35.62 41.72 -50.57
N ASP A 1079 34.95 40.87 -51.36
CA ASP A 1079 35.13 40.85 -52.83
C ASP A 1079 34.63 42.14 -53.52
N LEU A 1080 33.88 42.99 -52.81
CA LEU A 1080 33.45 44.31 -53.27
C LEU A 1080 34.39 45.43 -52.80
N GLY A 1081 35.52 45.09 -52.18
CA GLY A 1081 36.51 46.05 -51.67
C GLY A 1081 36.09 46.75 -50.38
N ARG A 1082 35.02 46.29 -49.71
CA ARG A 1082 34.49 46.95 -48.49
C ARG A 1082 35.18 46.40 -47.26
N THR A 1083 35.64 47.27 -46.38
CA THR A 1083 36.04 46.90 -45.01
C THR A 1083 34.81 46.68 -44.13
N PRO A 1084 34.93 46.01 -42.97
CA PRO A 1084 33.85 45.92 -41.98
C PRO A 1084 33.26 47.28 -41.62
N LEU A 1085 34.09 48.32 -41.46
CA LEU A 1085 33.59 49.67 -41.18
C LEU A 1085 32.77 50.22 -42.35
N ARG A 1086 33.29 50.11 -43.59
CA ARG A 1086 32.57 50.57 -44.78
C ARG A 1086 31.25 49.83 -45.00
N LEU A 1087 31.24 48.53 -44.73
CA LEU A 1087 30.03 47.70 -44.76
C LEU A 1087 28.98 48.16 -43.73
N ALA A 1088 29.40 48.57 -42.53
CA ALA A 1088 28.49 49.13 -41.52
C ALA A 1088 27.89 50.48 -41.95
N GLU A 1089 28.67 51.30 -42.67
CA GLU A 1089 28.21 52.59 -43.23
C GLU A 1089 27.22 52.41 -44.37
N ASP A 1090 27.55 51.55 -45.34
CA ASP A 1090 26.71 51.26 -46.50
C ASP A 1090 25.39 50.58 -46.11
N GLY A 1091 25.41 49.75 -45.04
CA GLY A 1091 24.22 49.06 -44.51
C GLY A 1091 23.39 49.83 -43.48
N GLY A 1092 23.82 51.04 -43.05
CA GLY A 1092 23.09 51.84 -42.05
C GLY A 1092 23.12 51.30 -40.61
N HIS A 1093 24.07 50.41 -40.27
CA HIS A 1093 24.17 49.79 -38.95
C HIS A 1093 24.90 50.71 -37.94
N ASN A 1094 24.21 51.74 -37.43
CA ASN A 1094 24.77 52.78 -36.54
C ASN A 1094 25.52 52.22 -35.31
N LEU A 1095 25.03 51.13 -34.72
CA LEU A 1095 25.68 50.48 -33.56
C LEU A 1095 26.99 49.80 -33.95
N ALA A 1096 27.01 49.05 -35.06
CA ALA A 1096 28.21 48.41 -35.58
C ALA A 1096 29.26 49.45 -36.01
N LYS A 1097 28.81 50.53 -36.67
CA LYS A 1097 29.66 51.68 -37.03
C LYS A 1097 30.33 52.30 -35.80
N LYS A 1098 29.55 52.55 -34.75
CA LYS A 1098 30.08 53.11 -33.49
C LYS A 1098 31.10 52.17 -32.85
N ILE A 1099 30.76 50.88 -32.71
CA ILE A 1099 31.63 49.87 -32.09
C ILE A 1099 32.97 49.75 -32.85
N LEU A 1100 32.92 49.61 -34.18
CA LEU A 1100 34.14 49.51 -34.99
C LEU A 1100 34.95 50.80 -34.98
N GLY A 1101 34.29 51.96 -35.07
CA GLY A 1101 34.96 53.26 -34.99
C GLY A 1101 35.67 53.48 -33.65
N ASP A 1102 35.07 53.08 -32.53
CA ASP A 1102 35.67 53.17 -31.21
C ASP A 1102 36.86 52.18 -31.07
N LEU A 1103 36.74 50.96 -31.61
CA LEU A 1103 37.81 49.95 -31.58
C LEU A 1103 39.02 50.31 -32.45
N ILE A 1104 38.79 50.87 -33.66
CA ILE A 1104 39.86 51.32 -34.55
C ILE A 1104 40.61 52.50 -33.91
N LYS A 1105 39.88 53.48 -33.35
CA LYS A 1105 40.50 54.60 -32.61
C LYS A 1105 41.32 54.12 -31.41
N ALA A 1106 40.80 53.17 -30.63
CA ALA A 1106 41.50 52.62 -29.47
C ALA A 1106 42.78 51.85 -29.86
N ARG A 1107 42.82 51.25 -31.05
CA ARG A 1107 44.03 50.60 -31.59
C ARG A 1107 45.08 51.62 -32.02
N LEU A 1108 44.67 52.67 -32.73
CA LEU A 1108 45.54 53.79 -33.12
C LEU A 1108 46.15 54.51 -31.90
N THR A 1109 45.40 54.67 -30.81
CA THR A 1109 45.93 55.27 -29.56
C THR A 1109 46.91 54.35 -28.83
N ARG A 1110 46.70 53.03 -28.87
CA ARG A 1110 47.63 52.05 -28.29
C ARG A 1110 48.95 51.94 -29.05
N ASP A 1111 48.90 51.99 -30.38
CA ASP A 1111 50.12 51.96 -31.20
C ASP A 1111 50.95 53.25 -31.01
N SER A 1112 50.30 54.41 -30.79
CA SER A 1112 51.00 55.64 -30.41
C SER A 1112 51.56 55.65 -29.00
N ASP A 1113 50.96 54.94 -28.04
CA ASP A 1113 51.49 54.82 -26.66
C ASP A 1113 52.68 53.85 -26.58
N VAL A 1114 52.78 52.86 -27.48
CA VAL A 1114 53.92 51.92 -27.56
C VAL A 1114 55.14 52.58 -28.22
N GLU A 1115 54.95 53.53 -29.14
CA GLU A 1115 56.05 54.34 -29.68
C GLU A 1115 56.64 55.29 -28.62
N ILE A 1116 55.87 55.73 -27.62
CA ILE A 1116 56.34 56.64 -26.55
C ILE A 1116 57.18 55.91 -25.48
N VAL A 1117 57.08 54.58 -25.34
CA VAL A 1117 57.86 53.80 -24.34
C VAL A 1117 59.20 53.30 -24.89
N ASN A 1118 59.44 53.41 -26.21
CA ASN A 1118 60.73 53.06 -26.83
C ASN A 1118 61.67 54.27 -27.07
N GLU A 1119 61.31 55.48 -26.61
CA GLU A 1119 62.15 56.68 -26.66
C GLU A 1119 62.39 57.34 -25.28
N SER A 1120 62.49 56.54 -24.21
CA SER A 1120 62.96 57.01 -22.89
C SER A 1120 64.02 56.12 -22.28
#